data_AF-A0AAW2QXR4-F1
#
_entry.id   AF-A0AAW2QXR4-F1
#
_cell.length_a   1.000
_cell.length_b   1.000
_cell.length_c   1.000
_cell.angle_alpha   90.00
_cell.angle_beta   90.00
_cell.angle_gamma   90.00
#
_symmetry.space_group_name_H-M   'P 1'
#
loop_
_entity.id
_entity.type
_entity.pdbx_description
1 polymer ?
#
loop_
_entity_poly.entity_id
_entity_poly.type
_entity_poly.pdbx_seq_one_letter_code
_entity_poly.pdbx_strand_id
1 'polypeptide(L)'
;MTDITDDIAEEISSRGFEDDCRLLGNLLNDVLHREVPPNLWKSSKKPESSLRFLLFPCFSTYFLTLDAASTLDLSISSDRYRFVSLIILFLCFLSFNGHSGFAGISHSRSVPVLPGSSSSSSSSLCSACNMRMAGIEDTAELLEKQLAAELSKMTLEEAQSLARAFSHYLNLTGIAETHHRVTKARSSSKLSKSCDDTLHQLVQCGVSPDELYDTVCKQLLKTRKRLELLLEDLPGEYDSWDYYETSEQLLEPLLLCYDSLQSCGSGILADGRLADLIRRVATFKMVLMKLDLRQESGRHSETLDAITQYLDMGTYSEWDEDKKLEFLTRELKGKRPLVPPTIEVAPDVKEVLDTFRVAAELGNDSLGAYVISMASNASDVLAVELLQKDARLSVAGELGRPCPGGTLRVVPLFETVKDLREAGSVIRKLLSIDWYHAHVVKNHNGHQEVMVGYSDSGKDAGRFTAAWELYKAQEDVVAACNEYGIKVTLFHGRGGSIGRGGGPTYLAIQSQPPGSVMGTLRSTEQGEMVQAKFGLPQMAVRQLEIYTTAVLLATLRPPQPPKEEKWRSLMDEISKISCTTYRNTVYENPEFLAYFHEATPQAELGCLNIGSRPTRRKTSTGIGHLRAIPWIFAWTQTRFVLPAWLGVGAGLKGICEKGHTEDLRAMYKDWPFFQSTVDLIEMVLGKADIPMAKHYDEVLVSPSRQQLGAELRMELLTAEKFVLLVTGHEKLSENNKSLRKLIENRLPYLNPMNMLQVEILKRLRGDEDNNKLRDALLITINGIAAGMRNTG
;
A
#
# COMPACT_ATOMS: atom_id res chain seq x y z
N MET A 1 19.11 -1.13 -33.91
CA MET A 1 19.40 0.06 -33.08
C MET A 1 20.20 -0.29 -31.84
N THR A 2 20.22 -1.56 -31.41
CA THR A 2 21.11 -2.07 -30.35
C THR A 2 22.57 -2.16 -30.80
N ASP A 3 22.84 -2.57 -32.04
CA ASP A 3 24.24 -2.75 -32.51
C ASP A 3 24.99 -1.42 -32.73
N ILE A 4 24.29 -0.30 -32.98
CA ILE A 4 24.93 1.01 -33.15
C ILE A 4 25.32 1.62 -31.78
N THR A 5 24.60 1.28 -30.71
CA THR A 5 24.88 1.76 -29.35
C THR A 5 26.14 1.18 -28.74
N ASP A 6 26.49 -0.07 -29.09
CA ASP A 6 27.67 -0.74 -28.57
C ASP A 6 28.95 -0.29 -29.29
N ASP A 7 28.90 -0.08 -30.62
CA ASP A 7 30.00 0.51 -31.39
C ASP A 7 30.33 1.95 -30.94
N ILE A 8 29.33 2.72 -30.49
CA ILE A 8 29.50 4.07 -29.94
C ILE A 8 30.06 4.02 -28.51
N ALA A 9 29.70 3.02 -27.72
CA ALA A 9 30.20 2.86 -26.35
C ALA A 9 31.70 2.51 -26.31
N GLU A 10 32.21 1.76 -27.30
CA GLU A 10 33.64 1.48 -27.42
C GLU A 10 34.45 2.70 -27.88
N GLU A 11 33.94 3.51 -28.81
CA GLU A 11 34.64 4.72 -29.30
C GLU A 11 34.77 5.83 -28.23
N ILE A 12 33.81 5.92 -27.30
CA ILE A 12 33.83 6.85 -26.15
C ILE A 12 34.92 6.49 -25.13
N SER A 13 35.48 5.28 -25.15
CA SER A 13 36.43 4.82 -24.11
C SER A 13 37.87 5.37 -24.25
N SER A 14 38.19 6.16 -25.29
CA SER A 14 39.58 6.58 -25.55
C SER A 14 39.82 8.08 -25.77
N ARG A 15 38.82 8.96 -25.61
CA ARG A 15 38.98 10.39 -25.92
C ARG A 15 38.48 11.34 -24.83
N GLY A 16 38.90 12.59 -24.93
CA GLY A 16 38.49 13.64 -24.00
C GLY A 16 37.07 14.11 -24.27
N PHE A 17 36.43 14.71 -23.25
CA PHE A 17 35.05 15.20 -23.25
C PHE A 17 34.63 16.05 -24.47
N GLU A 18 35.56 16.77 -25.11
CA GLU A 18 35.28 17.54 -26.35
C GLU A 18 35.05 16.65 -27.58
N ASP A 19 35.68 15.49 -27.67
CA ASP A 19 35.49 14.53 -28.77
C ASP A 19 34.18 13.76 -28.60
N ASP A 20 33.77 13.43 -27.36
CA ASP A 20 32.47 12.82 -27.05
C ASP A 20 31.31 13.74 -27.44
N CYS A 21 31.49 15.05 -27.22
CA CYS A 21 30.52 16.07 -27.62
C CYS A 21 30.42 16.22 -29.15
N ARG A 22 31.54 16.07 -29.89
CA ARG A 22 31.54 16.02 -31.37
C ARG A 22 30.85 14.77 -31.91
N LEU A 23 31.07 13.62 -31.29
CA LEU A 23 30.45 12.35 -31.67
C LEU A 23 28.92 12.40 -31.49
N LEU A 24 28.46 12.91 -30.34
CA LEU A 24 27.03 13.11 -30.04
C LEU A 24 26.35 14.10 -31.00
N GLY A 25 27.05 15.16 -31.40
CA GLY A 25 26.57 16.12 -32.39
C GLY A 25 26.42 15.55 -33.80
N ASN A 26 27.36 14.70 -34.22
CA ASN A 26 27.30 14.02 -35.53
C ASN A 26 26.18 12.98 -35.57
N LEU A 27 26.00 12.20 -34.49
CA LEU A 27 24.94 11.21 -34.37
C LEU A 27 23.53 11.82 -34.45
N LEU A 28 23.34 12.97 -33.81
CA LEU A 28 22.07 13.72 -33.87
C LEU A 28 21.76 14.18 -35.30
N ASN A 29 22.78 14.53 -36.08
CA ASN A 29 22.62 14.99 -37.46
C ASN A 29 22.19 13.84 -38.40
N ASP A 30 22.75 12.66 -38.21
CA ASP A 30 22.39 11.45 -38.97
C ASP A 30 20.96 10.97 -38.65
N VAL A 31 20.55 11.03 -37.37
CA VAL A 31 19.18 10.70 -36.95
C VAL A 31 18.17 11.69 -37.56
N LEU A 32 18.47 12.98 -37.60
CA LEU A 32 17.58 13.99 -38.19
C LEU A 32 17.45 13.85 -39.71
N HIS A 33 18.54 13.50 -40.41
CA HIS A 33 18.51 13.23 -41.85
C HIS A 33 17.71 11.98 -42.22
N ARG A 34 17.64 10.99 -41.31
CA ARG A 34 16.93 9.73 -41.53
C ARG A 34 15.44 9.82 -41.21
N GLU A 35 15.07 10.58 -40.18
CA GLU A 35 13.71 10.59 -39.63
C GLU A 35 12.84 11.77 -40.14
N VAL A 36 13.41 12.77 -40.86
CA VAL A 36 12.67 13.94 -41.39
C VAL A 36 12.56 13.91 -42.94
N PRO A 37 11.35 13.94 -43.54
CA PRO A 37 11.15 13.85 -44.99
C PRO A 37 11.79 15.01 -45.81
N PRO A 38 12.39 14.77 -47.00
CA PRO A 38 13.10 15.79 -47.81
C PRO A 38 12.26 16.98 -48.29
N ASN A 39 10.95 16.80 -48.37
CA ASN A 39 9.94 17.75 -48.80
C ASN A 39 9.70 18.88 -47.78
N LEU A 40 10.01 18.66 -46.50
CA LEU A 40 10.07 19.71 -45.47
C LEU A 40 11.30 20.63 -45.62
N TRP A 41 12.29 20.23 -46.42
CA TRP A 41 13.51 21.03 -46.70
C TRP A 41 13.34 22.02 -47.86
N LYS A 42 12.43 21.78 -48.82
CA LYS A 42 12.39 22.54 -50.10
C LYS A 42 11.16 23.45 -50.28
N SER A 43 10.25 23.52 -49.32
CA SER A 43 9.01 24.29 -49.47
C SER A 43 9.18 25.78 -49.06
N SER A 44 8.76 26.66 -49.98
CA SER A 44 8.41 28.09 -49.80
C SER A 44 9.44 29.16 -50.22
N LYS A 45 9.16 29.82 -51.35
CA LYS A 45 9.78 31.07 -51.85
C LYS A 45 9.27 32.33 -51.10
N LYS A 46 8.90 32.24 -49.83
CA LYS A 46 8.57 33.40 -48.98
C LYS A 46 9.39 33.34 -47.69
N PRO A 47 10.06 34.42 -47.27
CA PRO A 47 11.11 34.36 -46.24
C PRO A 47 10.61 34.08 -44.82
N GLU A 48 9.29 34.08 -44.58
CA GLU A 48 8.70 34.04 -43.24
C GLU A 48 8.06 32.68 -42.87
N SER A 49 8.19 31.63 -43.70
CA SER A 49 7.47 30.37 -43.46
C SER A 49 8.22 29.11 -43.89
N SER A 50 9.38 28.83 -43.29
CA SER A 50 10.12 27.58 -43.57
C SER A 50 10.87 27.01 -42.35
N LEU A 51 10.66 25.72 -42.07
CA LEU A 51 11.35 24.94 -41.03
C LEU A 51 12.88 24.89 -41.17
N ARG A 52 13.44 25.18 -42.36
CA ARG A 52 14.89 25.36 -42.55
C ARG A 52 15.49 26.52 -41.75
N PHE A 53 14.69 27.53 -41.38
CA PHE A 53 15.13 28.66 -40.54
C PHE A 53 15.14 28.34 -39.04
N LEU A 54 14.50 27.24 -38.64
CA LEU A 54 14.35 26.80 -37.24
C LEU A 54 15.46 25.86 -36.77
N LEU A 55 16.17 25.16 -37.69
CA LEU A 55 17.07 24.06 -37.32
C LEU A 55 18.56 24.28 -37.66
N PHE A 56 18.91 25.28 -38.47
CA PHE A 56 20.31 25.53 -38.85
C PHE A 56 21.25 26.17 -37.78
N PRO A 57 20.81 26.79 -36.66
CA PRO A 57 21.76 27.42 -35.74
C PRO A 57 22.43 26.48 -34.72
N CYS A 58 22.10 25.19 -34.70
CA CYS A 58 22.73 24.24 -33.77
C CYS A 58 24.23 24.01 -34.06
N PHE A 59 24.76 24.48 -35.19
CA PHE A 59 26.07 24.06 -35.70
C PHE A 59 27.23 25.08 -35.59
N SER A 60 27.04 26.29 -35.06
CA SER A 60 28.11 27.32 -35.14
C SER A 60 28.68 27.85 -33.82
N THR A 61 28.17 27.48 -32.65
CA THR A 61 28.55 28.12 -31.38
C THR A 61 29.66 27.40 -30.59
N TYR A 62 30.53 26.65 -31.25
CA TYR A 62 31.72 26.05 -30.61
C TYR A 62 33.06 26.38 -31.29
N PHE A 63 33.08 27.16 -32.38
CA PHE A 63 34.28 27.36 -33.21
C PHE A 63 34.91 28.77 -33.19
N LEU A 64 34.53 29.67 -32.28
CA LEU A 64 35.12 31.02 -32.22
C LEU A 64 35.51 31.43 -30.80
N THR A 65 36.50 30.76 -30.23
CA THR A 65 37.52 31.37 -29.36
C THR A 65 38.77 30.49 -29.34
N LEU A 66 39.56 30.52 -30.41
CA LEU A 66 41.00 30.23 -30.40
C LEU A 66 41.61 30.90 -31.66
N ASP A 67 42.45 31.89 -31.40
CA ASP A 67 43.48 32.51 -32.26
C ASP A 67 43.27 32.59 -33.79
N ALA A 68 43.05 33.81 -34.30
CA ALA A 68 43.67 34.30 -35.55
C ALA A 68 43.26 35.76 -35.81
N ALA A 69 44.08 36.70 -35.36
CA ALA A 69 44.22 37.99 -36.03
C ALA A 69 45.22 37.80 -37.18
N SER A 70 44.78 38.02 -38.42
CA SER A 70 45.51 38.59 -39.56
C SER A 70 45.13 37.95 -40.90
N THR A 71 44.91 38.84 -41.90
CA THR A 71 44.87 38.59 -43.34
C THR A 71 43.79 37.64 -43.87
N LEU A 72 42.64 38.20 -44.29
CA LEU A 72 42.34 38.38 -45.72
C LEU A 72 41.06 39.22 -45.88
N ASP A 73 41.15 40.19 -46.78
CA ASP A 73 40.13 41.12 -47.24
C ASP A 73 39.16 40.43 -48.22
N LEU A 74 37.87 40.77 -48.17
CA LEU A 74 36.92 40.78 -49.30
C LEU A 74 35.52 41.20 -48.83
N SER A 75 35.11 42.38 -49.28
CA SER A 75 33.75 42.89 -49.34
C SER A 75 32.78 41.93 -50.05
N ILE A 76 31.56 41.71 -49.51
CA ILE A 76 30.26 41.48 -50.20
C ILE A 76 29.11 41.40 -49.16
N SER A 77 27.89 41.67 -49.61
CA SER A 77 26.70 42.22 -48.93
C SER A 77 25.95 41.41 -47.85
N SER A 78 25.35 42.20 -46.94
CA SER A 78 24.03 42.15 -46.27
C SER A 78 23.55 40.91 -45.50
N ASP A 79 22.94 41.22 -44.35
CA ASP A 79 22.12 40.40 -43.45
C ASP A 79 22.81 39.25 -42.73
N ARG A 80 23.36 39.55 -41.54
CA ARG A 80 23.53 38.64 -40.39
C ARG A 80 24.24 39.34 -39.24
N TYR A 81 23.53 40.03 -38.34
CA TYR A 81 24.08 40.38 -37.00
C TYR A 81 23.07 40.46 -35.84
N ARG A 82 21.79 40.15 -36.05
CA ARG A 82 20.83 40.01 -34.93
C ARG A 82 20.65 38.58 -34.42
N PHE A 83 21.26 37.61 -35.09
CA PHE A 83 21.00 36.18 -34.86
C PHE A 83 21.99 35.50 -33.90
N VAL A 84 23.22 35.99 -33.79
CA VAL A 84 24.24 35.48 -32.84
C VAL A 84 23.82 35.68 -31.40
N SER A 85 23.08 36.75 -31.16
CA SER A 85 22.66 37.16 -29.85
C SER A 85 21.48 36.37 -29.28
N LEU A 86 20.63 35.77 -30.13
CA LEU A 86 19.39 35.03 -29.74
C LEU A 86 19.66 33.67 -29.14
N ILE A 87 20.80 33.12 -29.52
CA ILE A 87 21.21 31.78 -29.16
C ILE A 87 21.89 31.77 -27.78
N ILE A 88 22.50 32.89 -27.37
CA ILE A 88 23.20 32.99 -26.07
C ILE A 88 22.25 32.78 -24.87
N LEU A 89 20.95 33.09 -24.96
CA LEU A 89 20.06 32.91 -23.80
C LEU A 89 18.92 31.94 -23.94
N PHE A 90 18.93 31.13 -24.99
CA PHE A 90 18.32 29.83 -24.87
C PHE A 90 19.22 28.86 -24.06
N LEU A 91 20.55 28.95 -24.22
CA LEU A 91 21.50 28.12 -23.47
C LEU A 91 21.64 28.51 -21.99
N CYS A 92 21.34 29.75 -21.60
CA CYS A 92 21.35 30.16 -20.19
C CYS A 92 20.14 29.64 -19.37
N PHE A 93 19.16 28.97 -20.00
CA PHE A 93 17.90 28.60 -19.34
C PHE A 93 17.90 27.21 -18.68
N LEU A 94 18.96 26.40 -18.85
CA LEU A 94 19.00 25.01 -18.35
C LEU A 94 20.08 24.75 -17.28
N SER A 95 20.73 25.78 -16.73
CA SER A 95 21.69 25.61 -15.64
C SER A 95 21.36 26.50 -14.44
N PHE A 96 21.29 25.86 -13.27
CA PHE A 96 21.16 26.36 -11.89
C PHE A 96 19.76 26.47 -11.25
N ASN A 97 19.49 25.49 -10.38
CA ASN A 97 18.73 25.64 -9.15
C ASN A 97 19.58 25.08 -7.99
N GLY A 98 19.95 25.91 -7.02
CA GLY A 98 20.60 25.45 -5.79
C GLY A 98 21.33 26.54 -4.99
N HIS A 99 20.76 26.86 -3.81
CA HIS A 99 21.29 27.67 -2.70
C HIS A 99 21.17 29.20 -2.75
N SER A 100 20.17 29.70 -2.03
CA SER A 100 20.13 31.02 -1.41
C SER A 100 20.88 31.04 -0.08
N GLY A 101 21.62 32.13 0.19
CA GLY A 101 22.03 32.53 1.53
C GLY A 101 23.36 33.30 1.62
N PHE A 102 23.32 34.63 1.61
CA PHE A 102 23.86 35.56 2.63
C PHE A 102 23.92 37.02 2.11
N ALA A 103 23.69 37.95 3.03
CA ALA A 103 23.47 39.38 2.82
C ALA A 103 24.75 40.23 2.71
N GLY A 104 24.62 41.40 2.06
CA GLY A 104 25.13 42.67 2.61
C GLY A 104 26.20 43.46 1.84
N ILE A 105 25.92 44.77 1.70
CA ILE A 105 26.81 45.94 1.71
C ILE A 105 26.97 46.75 0.39
N SER A 106 26.89 48.06 0.61
CA SER A 106 26.70 49.29 -0.17
C SER A 106 27.90 49.87 -0.94
N HIS A 107 27.66 50.66 -2.02
CA HIS A 107 27.83 52.15 -2.11
C HIS A 107 28.02 52.72 -3.56
N SER A 108 27.20 53.75 -3.88
CA SER A 108 27.48 55.06 -4.54
C SER A 108 28.28 55.20 -5.87
N ARG A 109 27.69 55.84 -6.91
CA ARG A 109 27.93 57.24 -7.37
C ARG A 109 27.50 57.54 -8.85
N SER A 110 26.72 58.63 -9.00
CA SER A 110 26.67 59.70 -10.05
C SER A 110 26.54 59.45 -11.57
N VAL A 111 25.60 60.21 -12.16
CA VAL A 111 25.20 60.39 -13.59
C VAL A 111 25.92 61.63 -14.21
N PRO A 112 26.24 61.71 -15.53
CA PRO A 112 25.47 62.59 -16.45
C PRO A 112 25.37 62.19 -17.98
N VAL A 113 24.13 62.31 -18.51
CA VAL A 113 23.58 62.85 -19.81
C VAL A 113 24.26 62.68 -21.21
N LEU A 114 23.53 61.97 -22.10
CA LEU A 114 23.22 61.99 -23.59
C LEU A 114 23.92 63.00 -24.57
N PRO A 115 24.02 62.77 -25.94
CA PRO A 115 23.01 62.13 -26.82
C PRO A 115 23.46 61.28 -28.06
N GLY A 116 22.60 60.32 -28.44
CA GLY A 116 22.18 59.93 -29.80
C GLY A 116 23.18 59.65 -30.94
N SER A 117 23.45 58.37 -31.23
CA SER A 117 23.51 57.82 -32.59
C SER A 117 23.48 56.29 -32.58
N SER A 118 22.63 55.72 -33.43
CA SER A 118 22.33 54.30 -33.61
C SER A 118 23.42 53.51 -34.36
N SER A 119 23.91 52.41 -33.78
CA SER A 119 24.13 51.09 -34.42
C SER A 119 25.18 50.23 -33.68
N SER A 120 24.98 48.91 -33.73
CA SER A 120 25.75 47.78 -33.17
C SER A 120 25.58 47.52 -31.65
N SER A 121 24.84 46.51 -31.16
CA SER A 121 24.79 45.05 -31.40
C SER A 121 25.71 44.23 -30.48
N SER A 122 25.18 43.86 -29.32
CA SER A 122 25.47 42.60 -28.63
C SER A 122 24.23 42.22 -27.82
N SER A 123 23.16 41.89 -28.54
CA SER A 123 21.88 41.52 -27.96
C SER A 123 22.03 40.35 -26.97
N SER A 124 21.63 40.58 -25.73
CA SER A 124 21.44 39.56 -24.71
C SER A 124 19.97 39.11 -24.79
N LEU A 125 19.67 38.12 -25.60
CA LEU A 125 18.32 37.56 -25.77
C LEU A 125 17.85 36.54 -24.73
N CYS A 126 17.35 37.09 -23.62
CA CYS A 126 16.29 36.56 -22.76
C CYS A 126 15.55 35.26 -23.18
N SER A 127 15.56 34.14 -22.47
CA SER A 127 14.38 33.23 -22.52
C SER A 127 13.12 34.03 -22.09
N ALA A 128 11.93 33.76 -22.66
CA ALA A 128 10.69 34.47 -22.30
C ALA A 128 10.44 34.47 -20.77
N CYS A 129 10.83 33.40 -20.09
CA CYS A 129 10.75 33.30 -18.64
C CYS A 129 11.78 34.19 -17.92
N ASN A 130 12.99 34.35 -18.46
CA ASN A 130 13.96 35.32 -17.94
C ASN A 130 13.57 36.78 -18.26
N MET A 131 12.87 37.03 -19.38
CA MET A 131 12.32 38.35 -19.73
C MET A 131 11.18 38.75 -18.77
N ARG A 132 10.31 37.81 -18.37
CA ARG A 132 9.31 38.03 -17.29
C ARG A 132 9.97 38.33 -15.95
N MET A 133 11.01 37.60 -15.56
CA MET A 133 11.75 37.89 -14.32
C MET A 133 12.48 39.23 -14.33
N ALA A 134 12.81 39.77 -15.51
CA ALA A 134 13.41 41.08 -15.70
C ALA A 134 12.39 42.22 -15.94
N GLY A 135 11.08 41.95 -15.88
CA GLY A 135 10.00 42.94 -16.01
C GLY A 135 9.65 43.37 -17.44
N ILE A 136 10.08 42.61 -18.46
CA ILE A 136 9.80 42.88 -19.88
C ILE A 136 8.70 41.91 -20.36
N GLU A 137 7.46 42.14 -19.91
CA GLU A 137 6.33 41.20 -20.09
C GLU A 137 5.81 41.15 -21.54
N ASP A 138 5.65 42.31 -22.20
CA ASP A 138 5.03 42.38 -23.53
C ASP A 138 5.80 41.59 -24.60
N THR A 139 7.13 41.56 -24.49
CA THR A 139 8.00 40.87 -25.47
C THR A 139 8.08 39.37 -25.20
N ALA A 140 8.04 38.96 -23.92
CA ALA A 140 7.95 37.56 -23.52
C ALA A 140 6.62 36.94 -23.97
N GLU A 141 5.53 37.69 -23.79
CA GLU A 141 4.20 37.24 -24.18
C GLU A 141 4.04 37.15 -25.70
N LEU A 142 4.67 38.05 -26.47
CA LEU A 142 4.70 38.00 -27.94
C LEU A 142 5.41 36.74 -28.46
N LEU A 143 6.55 36.37 -27.85
CA LEU A 143 7.32 35.17 -28.19
C LEU A 143 6.59 33.87 -27.84
N GLU A 144 5.96 33.82 -26.66
CA GLU A 144 5.14 32.68 -26.24
C GLU A 144 3.92 32.51 -27.15
N LYS A 145 3.26 33.62 -27.55
CA LYS A 145 2.14 33.59 -28.50
C LYS A 145 2.57 33.16 -29.89
N GLN A 146 3.74 33.57 -30.38
CA GLN A 146 4.26 33.10 -31.67
C GLN A 146 4.61 31.61 -31.65
N LEU A 147 5.24 31.12 -30.58
CA LEU A 147 5.55 29.71 -30.41
C LEU A 147 4.28 28.86 -30.33
N ALA A 148 3.29 29.30 -29.55
CA ALA A 148 1.99 28.64 -29.46
C ALA A 148 1.24 28.65 -30.80
N ALA A 149 1.30 29.76 -31.55
CA ALA A 149 0.66 29.89 -32.86
C ALA A 149 1.28 28.94 -33.90
N GLU A 150 2.60 28.76 -33.91
CA GLU A 150 3.27 27.83 -34.82
C GLU A 150 3.05 26.37 -34.42
N LEU A 151 3.10 26.03 -33.13
CA LEU A 151 2.73 24.69 -32.63
C LEU A 151 1.26 24.35 -32.95
N SER A 152 0.35 25.33 -32.92
CA SER A 152 -1.07 25.12 -33.21
C SER A 152 -1.37 24.82 -34.69
N LYS A 153 -0.44 25.18 -35.60
CA LYS A 153 -0.55 24.92 -37.04
C LYS A 153 0.11 23.60 -37.44
N MET A 154 0.85 22.94 -36.55
CA MET A 154 1.48 21.65 -36.83
C MET A 154 0.42 20.55 -36.91
N THR A 155 0.58 19.68 -37.91
CA THR A 155 -0.20 18.45 -37.97
C THR A 155 0.25 17.47 -36.86
N LEU A 156 -0.63 16.55 -36.49
CA LEU A 156 -0.38 15.60 -35.39
C LEU A 156 0.88 14.73 -35.64
N GLU A 157 1.17 14.42 -36.90
CA GLU A 157 2.34 13.64 -37.34
C GLU A 157 3.66 14.43 -37.22
N GLU A 158 3.62 15.74 -37.48
CA GLU A 158 4.76 16.64 -37.31
C GLU A 158 5.07 16.87 -35.82
N ALA A 159 4.02 17.05 -35.00
CA ALA A 159 4.15 17.20 -33.56
C ALA A 159 4.72 15.93 -32.89
N GLN A 160 4.29 14.74 -33.33
CA GLN A 160 4.83 13.47 -32.84
C GLN A 160 6.29 13.24 -33.22
N SER A 161 6.70 13.67 -34.40
CA SER A 161 8.10 13.54 -34.85
C SER A 161 9.01 14.48 -34.08
N LEU A 162 8.56 15.72 -33.82
CA LEU A 162 9.28 16.68 -32.99
C LEU A 162 9.41 16.20 -31.54
N ALA A 163 8.33 15.70 -30.94
CA ALA A 163 8.33 15.18 -29.57
C ALA A 163 9.26 13.98 -29.39
N ARG A 164 9.32 13.08 -30.38
CA ARG A 164 10.24 11.93 -30.36
C ARG A 164 11.71 12.37 -30.42
N ALA A 165 12.04 13.32 -31.29
CA ALA A 165 13.41 13.84 -31.40
C ALA A 165 13.91 14.49 -30.09
N PHE A 166 13.08 15.31 -29.44
CA PHE A 166 13.42 15.93 -28.15
C PHE A 166 13.55 14.90 -27.00
N SER A 167 12.71 13.86 -27.01
CA SER A 167 12.78 12.77 -26.03
C SER A 167 14.09 11.99 -26.12
N HIS A 168 14.55 11.67 -27.34
CA HIS A 168 15.82 10.98 -27.55
C HIS A 168 17.03 11.84 -27.14
N TYR A 169 17.00 13.14 -27.44
CA TYR A 169 18.07 14.07 -27.06
C TYR A 169 18.24 14.17 -25.54
N LEU A 170 17.13 14.31 -24.79
CA LEU A 170 17.14 14.40 -23.32
C LEU A 170 17.64 13.12 -22.64
N ASN A 171 17.36 11.95 -23.23
CA ASN A 171 17.84 10.67 -22.71
C ASN A 171 19.36 10.51 -22.87
N LEU A 172 19.92 10.94 -24.01
CA LEU A 172 21.36 10.85 -24.27
C LEU A 172 22.17 11.84 -23.42
N THR A 173 21.62 13.02 -23.12
CA THR A 173 22.27 14.01 -22.22
C THR A 173 22.34 13.51 -20.77
N GLY A 174 21.32 12.79 -20.30
CA GLY A 174 21.31 12.19 -18.95
C GLY A 174 22.37 11.09 -18.76
N ILE A 175 22.71 10.34 -19.82
CA ILE A 175 23.75 9.30 -19.76
C ILE A 175 25.15 9.92 -19.67
N ALA A 176 25.43 10.97 -20.43
CA ALA A 176 26.71 11.69 -20.39
C ALA A 176 26.98 12.38 -19.03
N GLU A 177 25.94 12.95 -18.41
CA GLU A 177 26.03 13.57 -17.08
C GLU A 177 26.36 12.56 -15.97
N THR A 178 25.89 11.31 -16.14
CA THR A 178 26.10 10.22 -15.18
C THR A 178 27.54 9.70 -15.19
N HIS A 179 28.21 9.71 -16.35
CA HIS A 179 29.60 9.23 -16.48
C HIS A 179 30.66 10.24 -16.04
N HIS A 180 30.38 11.55 -16.04
CA HIS A 180 31.36 12.58 -15.63
C HIS A 180 31.54 12.71 -14.11
N ARG A 181 30.60 12.21 -13.28
CA ARG A 181 30.69 12.28 -11.81
C ARG A 181 31.59 11.23 -11.16
N VAL A 182 32.07 10.24 -11.91
CA VAL A 182 32.80 9.07 -11.36
C VAL A 182 34.32 9.30 -11.31
N THR A 183 34.86 10.36 -11.91
CA THR A 183 36.29 10.46 -12.23
C THR A 183 37.13 11.31 -11.26
N LYS A 184 36.78 11.40 -9.97
CA LYS A 184 37.65 12.11 -9.00
C LYS A 184 37.50 11.70 -7.53
N ALA A 185 38.05 10.54 -7.17
CA ALA A 185 38.77 10.33 -5.90
C ALA A 185 39.24 8.86 -5.78
N ARG A 186 40.53 8.60 -6.01
CA ARG A 186 41.21 7.38 -5.57
C ARG A 186 42.66 7.67 -5.18
N SER A 187 43.03 7.31 -3.95
CA SER A 187 44.33 6.77 -3.48
C SER A 187 44.21 6.54 -1.97
N SER A 188 44.61 5.45 -1.29
CA SER A 188 45.33 4.22 -1.62
C SER A 188 45.28 3.25 -0.41
N SER A 189 45.15 1.93 -0.65
CA SER A 189 45.84 0.74 -0.05
C SER A 189 45.91 0.56 1.51
N LYS A 190 45.73 -0.60 2.17
CA LYS A 190 46.01 -2.03 1.86
C LYS A 190 45.34 -3.00 2.89
N LEU A 191 45.07 -4.23 2.42
CA LEU A 191 44.95 -5.58 3.05
C LEU A 191 43.85 -5.89 4.12
N SER A 192 42.93 -6.82 3.81
CA SER A 192 43.11 -8.27 4.06
C SER A 192 41.91 -9.14 3.60
N LYS A 193 42.18 -10.30 2.97
CA LYS A 193 41.31 -11.49 2.76
C LYS A 193 39.87 -11.24 2.27
N SER A 194 39.72 -10.67 1.08
CA SER A 194 38.41 -10.35 0.47
C SER A 194 38.10 -11.18 -0.78
N CYS A 195 36.90 -11.02 -1.32
CA CYS A 195 36.44 -11.65 -2.56
C CYS A 195 37.38 -11.39 -3.75
N ASP A 196 38.17 -10.31 -3.72
CA ASP A 196 39.22 -10.06 -4.71
C ASP A 196 40.25 -11.20 -4.74
N ASP A 197 40.61 -11.82 -3.61
CA ASP A 197 41.55 -12.95 -3.60
C ASP A 197 40.94 -14.20 -4.26
N THR A 198 39.66 -14.49 -4.01
CA THR A 198 38.94 -15.64 -4.59
C THR A 198 38.64 -15.41 -6.07
N LEU A 199 38.18 -14.23 -6.46
CA LEU A 199 37.92 -13.86 -7.85
C LEU A 199 39.23 -13.76 -8.62
N HIS A 200 40.32 -13.24 -8.02
CA HIS A 200 41.65 -13.30 -8.64
C HIS A 200 42.14 -14.74 -8.79
N GLN A 201 41.91 -15.63 -7.84
CA GLN A 201 42.25 -17.05 -7.99
C GLN A 201 41.45 -17.69 -9.13
N LEU A 202 40.15 -17.44 -9.22
CA LEU A 202 39.30 -17.97 -10.30
C LEU A 202 39.72 -17.43 -11.66
N VAL A 203 40.04 -16.13 -11.75
CA VAL A 203 40.59 -15.50 -12.96
C VAL A 203 41.98 -16.03 -13.30
N GLN A 204 42.85 -16.28 -12.31
CA GLN A 204 44.16 -16.92 -12.51
C GLN A 204 44.03 -18.39 -12.92
N CYS A 205 42.95 -19.07 -12.51
CA CYS A 205 42.59 -20.41 -12.96
C CYS A 205 41.90 -20.43 -14.34
N GLY A 206 41.76 -19.27 -15.00
CA GLY A 206 41.25 -19.15 -16.36
C GLY A 206 39.75 -18.88 -16.48
N VAL A 207 39.05 -18.61 -15.38
CA VAL A 207 37.62 -18.24 -15.39
C VAL A 207 37.49 -16.75 -15.67
N SER A 208 36.89 -16.38 -16.79
CA SER A 208 36.67 -14.98 -17.13
C SER A 208 35.68 -14.28 -16.16
N PRO A 209 35.81 -12.96 -15.94
CA PRO A 209 34.80 -12.20 -15.20
C PRO A 209 33.37 -12.37 -15.75
N ASP A 210 33.24 -12.50 -17.07
CA ASP A 210 31.97 -12.77 -17.75
C ASP A 210 31.41 -14.14 -17.41
N GLU A 211 32.24 -15.18 -17.32
CA GLU A 211 31.81 -16.52 -16.87
C GLU A 211 31.30 -16.52 -15.42
N LEU A 212 31.89 -15.69 -14.55
CA LEU A 212 31.44 -15.56 -13.16
C LEU A 212 30.06 -14.87 -13.06
N TYR A 213 29.87 -13.78 -13.80
CA TYR A 213 28.59 -13.09 -13.93
C TYR A 213 27.52 -14.01 -14.54
N ASP A 214 27.87 -14.69 -15.62
CA ASP A 214 27.02 -15.66 -16.31
C ASP A 214 26.61 -16.81 -15.39
N THR A 215 27.49 -17.27 -14.51
CA THR A 215 27.19 -18.39 -13.61
C THR A 215 26.05 -18.02 -12.65
N VAL A 216 26.11 -16.84 -12.03
CA VAL A 216 25.04 -16.35 -11.12
C VAL A 216 23.74 -16.11 -11.91
N CYS A 217 23.83 -15.53 -13.10
CA CYS A 217 22.64 -15.26 -13.93
C CYS A 217 22.00 -16.55 -14.45
N LYS A 218 22.80 -17.53 -14.88
CA LYS A 218 22.34 -18.86 -15.31
C LYS A 218 21.66 -19.59 -14.16
N GLN A 219 22.18 -19.53 -12.94
CA GLN A 219 21.54 -20.14 -11.78
C GLN A 219 20.19 -19.49 -11.45
N LEU A 220 20.05 -18.16 -11.56
CA LEU A 220 18.76 -17.47 -11.42
C LEU A 220 17.76 -17.88 -12.51
N LEU A 221 18.19 -17.96 -13.77
CA LEU A 221 17.35 -18.40 -14.89
C LEU A 221 16.91 -19.86 -14.74
N LYS A 222 17.81 -20.74 -14.30
CA LYS A 222 17.49 -22.14 -13.98
C LYS A 222 16.52 -22.24 -12.81
N THR A 223 16.70 -21.44 -11.76
CA THR A 223 15.76 -21.34 -10.63
C THR A 223 14.37 -20.94 -11.11
N ARG A 224 14.28 -19.89 -11.94
CA ARG A 224 13.01 -19.46 -12.55
C ARG A 224 12.39 -20.59 -13.39
N LYS A 225 13.17 -21.23 -14.26
CA LYS A 225 12.67 -22.28 -15.14
C LYS A 225 12.12 -23.48 -14.35
N ARG A 226 12.80 -23.86 -13.27
CA ARG A 226 12.32 -24.89 -12.34
C ARG A 226 10.99 -24.51 -11.71
N LEU A 227 10.85 -23.27 -11.23
CA LEU A 227 9.59 -22.78 -10.66
C LEU A 227 8.45 -22.78 -11.69
N GLU A 228 8.73 -22.39 -12.95
CA GLU A 228 7.76 -22.47 -14.05
C GLU A 228 7.32 -23.92 -14.32
N LEU A 229 8.25 -24.88 -14.33
CA LEU A 229 7.91 -26.30 -14.52
C LEU A 229 7.12 -26.88 -13.35
N LEU A 230 7.45 -26.51 -12.11
CA LEU A 230 6.69 -26.91 -10.91
C LEU A 230 5.26 -26.35 -10.95
N LEU A 231 5.06 -25.15 -11.49
CA LEU A 231 3.72 -24.57 -11.67
C LEU A 231 2.90 -25.28 -12.75
N GLU A 232 3.55 -25.93 -13.71
CA GLU A 232 2.93 -26.68 -14.80
C GLU A 232 2.81 -28.19 -14.50
N ASP A 233 3.16 -28.64 -13.28
CA ASP A 233 3.25 -30.04 -12.86
C ASP A 233 4.13 -30.90 -13.80
N LEU A 234 5.16 -30.28 -14.40
CA LEU A 234 6.07 -30.94 -15.32
C LEU A 234 7.31 -31.51 -14.61
N PRO A 235 7.78 -32.71 -14.98
CA PRO A 235 9.00 -33.27 -14.43
C PRO A 235 10.22 -32.44 -14.85
N GLY A 236 11.10 -32.17 -13.90
CA GLY A 236 12.38 -31.49 -14.14
C GLY A 236 13.51 -32.21 -13.43
N GLU A 237 14.47 -32.75 -14.19
CA GLU A 237 15.73 -33.24 -13.63
C GLU A 237 16.65 -32.05 -13.42
N TYR A 238 16.93 -31.72 -12.15
CA TYR A 238 17.83 -30.65 -11.78
C TYR A 238 18.74 -31.09 -10.65
N ASP A 239 20.05 -30.93 -10.84
CA ASP A 239 21.01 -31.04 -9.75
C ASP A 239 20.77 -29.93 -8.72
N SER A 240 20.93 -30.25 -7.44
CA SER A 240 20.77 -29.26 -6.34
C SER A 240 21.68 -28.02 -6.46
N TRP A 241 22.76 -28.11 -7.25
CA TRP A 241 23.70 -27.02 -7.51
C TRP A 241 23.26 -26.06 -8.61
N ASP A 242 22.19 -26.37 -9.34
CA ASP A 242 21.77 -25.63 -10.54
C ASP A 242 20.76 -24.51 -10.25
N TYR A 243 20.29 -24.38 -9.01
CA TYR A 243 19.29 -23.39 -8.61
C TYR A 243 19.50 -22.92 -7.17
N TYR A 244 18.82 -21.83 -6.79
CA TYR A 244 18.71 -21.41 -5.40
C TYR A 244 17.51 -22.10 -4.76
N GLU A 245 17.73 -22.81 -3.66
CA GLU A 245 16.68 -23.44 -2.84
C GLU A 245 16.22 -22.51 -1.71
N THR A 246 17.12 -21.68 -1.19
CA THR A 246 16.85 -20.77 -0.06
C THR A 246 17.28 -19.34 -0.38
N SER A 247 16.64 -18.37 0.28
CA SER A 247 17.04 -16.96 0.15
C SER A 247 18.46 -16.70 0.64
N GLU A 248 18.94 -17.50 1.59
CA GLU A 248 20.26 -17.43 2.20
C GLU A 248 21.35 -17.78 1.19
N GLN A 249 21.13 -18.80 0.37
CA GLN A 249 22.04 -19.14 -0.74
C GLN A 249 22.17 -18.00 -1.76
N LEU A 250 21.10 -17.23 -1.99
CA LEU A 250 21.16 -16.04 -2.84
C LEU A 250 21.82 -14.85 -2.12
N LEU A 251 21.59 -14.71 -0.81
CA LEU A 251 22.09 -13.58 -0.03
C LEU A 251 23.59 -13.67 0.25
N GLU A 252 24.12 -14.87 0.47
CA GLU A 252 25.53 -15.13 0.76
C GLU A 252 26.50 -14.50 -0.27
N PRO A 253 26.39 -14.79 -1.59
CA PRO A 253 27.27 -14.17 -2.58
C PRO A 253 27.07 -12.64 -2.69
N LEU A 254 25.85 -12.13 -2.43
CA LEU A 254 25.58 -10.70 -2.47
C LEU A 254 26.26 -9.95 -1.31
N LEU A 255 26.17 -10.49 -0.10
CA LEU A 255 26.85 -9.94 1.08
C LEU A 255 28.37 -10.02 0.94
N LEU A 256 28.88 -11.11 0.37
CA LEU A 256 30.31 -11.25 0.09
C LEU A 256 30.82 -10.15 -0.87
N CYS A 257 30.08 -9.85 -1.94
CA CYS A 257 30.38 -8.73 -2.83
C CYS A 257 30.31 -7.37 -2.11
N TYR A 258 29.33 -7.19 -1.23
CA TYR A 258 29.16 -5.96 -0.46
C TYR A 258 30.35 -5.71 0.47
N ASP A 259 30.74 -6.73 1.24
CA ASP A 259 31.87 -6.65 2.16
C ASP A 259 33.20 -6.44 1.42
N SER A 260 33.38 -7.07 0.25
CA SER A 260 34.56 -6.85 -0.60
C SER A 260 34.66 -5.39 -1.06
N LEU A 261 33.58 -4.84 -1.62
CA LEU A 261 33.54 -3.45 -2.09
C LEU A 261 33.79 -2.45 -0.96
N GLN A 262 33.22 -2.70 0.23
CA GLN A 262 33.49 -1.89 1.41
C GLN A 262 34.98 -1.95 1.80
N SER A 263 35.56 -3.15 1.85
CA SER A 263 36.97 -3.36 2.23
C SER A 263 37.97 -2.74 1.24
N CYS A 264 37.63 -2.68 -0.04
CA CYS A 264 38.49 -2.12 -1.10
C CYS A 264 38.27 -0.61 -1.32
N GLY A 265 37.59 0.08 -0.40
CA GLY A 265 37.35 1.53 -0.46
C GLY A 265 36.32 1.95 -1.52
N SER A 266 35.51 1.02 -2.01
CA SER A 266 34.47 1.24 -3.03
C SER A 266 33.06 1.23 -2.42
N GLY A 267 32.92 1.70 -1.16
CA GLY A 267 31.67 1.69 -0.41
C GLY A 267 30.50 2.41 -1.10
N ILE A 268 30.77 3.47 -1.87
CA ILE A 268 29.73 4.17 -2.66
C ILE A 268 29.03 3.22 -3.66
N LEU A 269 29.77 2.27 -4.25
CA LEU A 269 29.19 1.26 -5.15
C LEU A 269 28.43 0.20 -4.37
N ALA A 270 28.97 -0.21 -3.21
CA ALA A 270 28.34 -1.19 -2.33
C ALA A 270 26.96 -0.70 -1.83
N ASP A 271 26.90 0.56 -1.39
CA ASP A 271 25.70 1.21 -0.84
C ASP A 271 24.67 1.64 -1.88
N GLY A 272 24.98 1.46 -3.17
CA GLY A 272 24.07 1.71 -4.28
C GLY A 272 23.15 0.51 -4.58
N ARG A 273 23.15 0.07 -5.85
CA ARG A 273 22.25 -0.98 -6.35
C ARG A 273 22.43 -2.34 -5.65
N LEU A 274 23.63 -2.63 -5.15
CA LEU A 274 23.91 -3.88 -4.45
C LEU A 274 23.21 -3.91 -3.09
N ALA A 275 23.34 -2.87 -2.28
CA ALA A 275 22.59 -2.74 -1.02
C ALA A 275 21.07 -2.78 -1.25
N ASP A 276 20.56 -2.15 -2.32
CA ASP A 276 19.14 -2.24 -2.67
C ASP A 276 18.71 -3.68 -3.00
N LEU A 277 19.54 -4.44 -3.73
CA LEU A 277 19.26 -5.84 -4.02
C LEU A 277 19.29 -6.70 -2.76
N ILE A 278 20.28 -6.52 -1.89
CA ILE A 278 20.39 -7.19 -0.58
C ILE A 278 19.14 -6.93 0.25
N ARG A 279 18.70 -5.66 0.34
CA ARG A 279 17.46 -5.28 1.04
C ARG A 279 16.23 -5.93 0.44
N ARG A 280 16.14 -6.04 -0.89
CA ARG A 280 15.03 -6.72 -1.58
C ARG A 280 15.00 -8.21 -1.28
N VAL A 281 16.15 -8.89 -1.32
CA VAL A 281 16.24 -10.32 -0.97
C VAL A 281 15.88 -10.52 0.50
N ALA A 282 16.36 -9.67 1.41
CA ALA A 282 16.01 -9.75 2.83
C ALA A 282 14.51 -9.48 3.10
N THR A 283 13.88 -8.59 2.33
CA THR A 283 12.46 -8.19 2.52
C THR A 283 11.48 -9.18 1.88
N PHE A 284 11.73 -9.53 0.62
CA PHE A 284 10.81 -10.31 -0.22
C PHE A 284 11.18 -11.79 -0.32
N LYS A 285 12.41 -12.16 0.09
CA LYS A 285 12.98 -13.49 -0.07
C LYS A 285 12.86 -13.94 -1.53
N MET A 286 12.72 -15.25 -1.75
CA MET A 286 12.43 -15.83 -3.06
C MET A 286 10.94 -16.12 -3.28
N VAL A 287 10.07 -15.68 -2.36
CA VAL A 287 8.63 -15.98 -2.37
C VAL A 287 7.75 -14.74 -2.59
N LEU A 288 8.36 -13.55 -2.68
CA LEU A 288 7.72 -12.23 -2.72
C LEU A 288 6.93 -11.89 -1.45
N MET A 289 5.94 -12.71 -1.09
CA MET A 289 5.09 -12.54 0.08
C MET A 289 4.78 -13.91 0.71
N LYS A 290 4.83 -13.97 2.04
CA LYS A 290 4.36 -15.16 2.76
C LYS A 290 2.82 -15.22 2.71
N LEU A 291 2.26 -16.40 2.54
CA LEU A 291 0.82 -16.61 2.58
C LEU A 291 0.36 -17.04 3.98
N ASP A 292 -0.59 -16.31 4.55
CA ASP A 292 -1.29 -16.76 5.75
C ASP A 292 -2.42 -17.72 5.38
N LEU A 293 -2.53 -18.81 6.14
CA LEU A 293 -3.68 -19.70 6.07
C LEU A 293 -4.75 -19.20 7.04
N ARG A 294 -6.03 -19.27 6.67
CA ARG A 294 -7.14 -18.87 7.54
C ARG A 294 -8.33 -19.79 7.36
N GLN A 295 -8.77 -20.41 8.46
CA GLN A 295 -9.95 -21.27 8.51
C GLN A 295 -10.76 -20.99 9.80
N GLU A 296 -12.03 -21.37 9.87
CA GLU A 296 -12.85 -21.20 11.08
C GLU A 296 -12.75 -22.38 12.06
N SER A 297 -12.79 -22.08 13.36
CA SER A 297 -12.67 -23.04 14.47
C SER A 297 -13.65 -24.22 14.39
N GLY A 298 -14.87 -23.98 13.89
CA GLY A 298 -15.89 -25.01 13.68
C GLY A 298 -15.41 -26.13 12.76
N ARG A 299 -14.66 -25.80 11.69
CA ARG A 299 -14.12 -26.78 10.73
C ARG A 299 -13.06 -27.68 11.36
N HIS A 300 -12.26 -27.13 12.27
CA HIS A 300 -11.29 -27.92 13.03
C HIS A 300 -12.01 -28.87 13.99
N SER A 301 -13.07 -28.40 14.64
CA SER A 301 -13.90 -29.24 15.52
C SER A 301 -14.59 -30.37 14.75
N GLU A 302 -15.19 -30.09 13.58
CA GLU A 302 -15.78 -31.10 12.70
C GLU A 302 -14.74 -32.13 12.22
N THR A 303 -13.52 -31.68 11.96
CA THR A 303 -12.40 -32.57 11.59
C THR A 303 -12.01 -33.48 12.75
N LEU A 304 -11.91 -32.94 13.96
CA LEU A 304 -11.62 -33.73 15.16
C LEU A 304 -12.78 -34.68 15.52
N ASP A 305 -14.03 -34.32 15.25
CA ASP A 305 -15.19 -35.22 15.37
C ASP A 305 -15.02 -36.44 14.48
N ALA A 306 -14.74 -36.23 13.19
CA ALA A 306 -14.54 -37.33 12.25
C ALA A 306 -13.40 -38.28 12.69
N ILE A 307 -12.28 -37.71 13.17
CA ILE A 307 -11.13 -38.49 13.66
C ILE A 307 -11.49 -39.27 14.94
N THR A 308 -12.09 -38.61 15.92
CA THR A 308 -12.41 -39.22 17.22
C THR A 308 -13.51 -40.28 17.10
N GLN A 309 -14.49 -40.08 16.21
CA GLN A 309 -15.51 -41.08 15.90
C GLN A 309 -14.91 -42.30 15.19
N TYR A 310 -14.03 -42.10 14.20
CA TYR A 310 -13.35 -43.21 13.51
C TYR A 310 -12.50 -44.06 14.46
N LEU A 311 -11.92 -43.44 15.49
CA LEU A 311 -11.08 -44.10 16.50
C LEU A 311 -11.87 -44.65 17.71
N ASP A 312 -13.20 -44.66 17.65
CA ASP A 312 -14.09 -45.09 18.74
C ASP A 312 -13.87 -44.32 20.07
N MET A 313 -13.51 -43.03 19.98
CA MET A 313 -13.24 -42.16 21.13
C MET A 313 -14.46 -41.29 21.52
N GLY A 314 -15.52 -41.31 20.72
CA GLY A 314 -16.71 -40.47 20.85
C GLY A 314 -16.65 -39.22 19.97
N THR A 315 -17.53 -38.25 20.23
CA THR A 315 -17.62 -36.99 19.45
C THR A 315 -16.90 -35.86 20.20
N TYR A 316 -15.81 -35.35 19.64
CA TYR A 316 -14.99 -34.29 20.23
C TYR A 316 -15.79 -33.02 20.59
N SER A 317 -16.70 -32.56 19.73
CA SER A 317 -17.47 -31.33 19.90
C SER A 317 -18.43 -31.39 21.08
N GLU A 318 -18.90 -32.58 21.46
CA GLU A 318 -19.76 -32.84 22.63
C GLU A 318 -19.00 -32.80 23.96
N TRP A 319 -17.67 -32.79 23.94
CA TRP A 319 -16.86 -32.71 25.15
C TRP A 319 -16.83 -31.29 25.71
N ASP A 320 -16.76 -31.19 27.05
CA ASP A 320 -16.45 -29.94 27.72
C ASP A 320 -15.00 -29.49 27.43
N GLU A 321 -14.70 -28.24 27.75
CA GLU A 321 -13.39 -27.63 27.45
C GLU A 321 -12.24 -28.37 28.14
N ASP A 322 -12.39 -28.76 29.41
CA ASP A 322 -11.30 -29.42 30.14
C ASP A 322 -10.99 -30.80 29.55
N LYS A 323 -12.00 -31.58 29.15
CA LYS A 323 -11.81 -32.86 28.44
C LYS A 323 -11.18 -32.67 27.07
N LYS A 324 -11.54 -31.61 26.33
CA LYS A 324 -10.87 -31.26 25.06
C LYS A 324 -9.39 -30.95 25.29
N LEU A 325 -9.07 -30.11 26.27
CA LEU A 325 -7.69 -29.75 26.59
C LEU A 325 -6.86 -30.96 27.05
N GLU A 326 -7.44 -31.86 27.85
CA GLU A 326 -6.77 -33.10 28.28
C GLU A 326 -6.43 -33.98 27.07
N PHE A 327 -7.41 -34.25 26.20
CA PHE A 327 -7.22 -35.03 24.99
C PHE A 327 -6.14 -34.41 24.08
N LEU A 328 -6.29 -33.12 23.74
CA LEU A 328 -5.37 -32.43 22.84
C LEU A 328 -3.95 -32.43 23.41
N THR A 329 -3.78 -32.12 24.69
CA THR A 329 -2.46 -32.10 25.33
C THR A 329 -1.82 -33.49 25.36
N ARG A 330 -2.61 -34.55 25.59
CA ARG A 330 -2.13 -35.93 25.56
C ARG A 330 -1.64 -36.33 24.16
N GLU A 331 -2.44 -36.10 23.12
CA GLU A 331 -2.06 -36.45 21.75
C GLU A 331 -0.91 -35.56 21.23
N LEU A 332 -0.83 -34.29 21.66
CA LEU A 332 0.28 -33.38 21.36
C LEU A 332 1.60 -33.81 22.01
N LYS A 333 1.57 -34.46 23.18
CA LYS A 333 2.75 -35.09 23.81
C LYS A 333 3.12 -36.43 23.16
N GLY A 334 2.16 -37.12 22.55
CA GLY A 334 2.37 -38.40 21.87
C GLY A 334 3.38 -38.32 20.71
N LYS A 335 3.87 -39.45 20.21
CA LYS A 335 4.78 -39.51 19.05
C LYS A 335 4.18 -40.21 17.83
N ARG A 336 3.03 -40.85 18.00
CA ARG A 336 2.31 -41.52 16.92
C ARG A 336 1.49 -40.50 16.12
N PRO A 337 1.31 -40.71 14.80
CA PRO A 337 0.22 -40.10 14.06
C PRO A 337 -1.14 -40.51 14.67
N LEU A 338 -2.06 -39.56 14.69
CA LEU A 338 -3.45 -39.70 15.10
C LEU A 338 -4.36 -40.00 13.92
N VAL A 339 -4.19 -39.33 12.77
CA VAL A 339 -5.09 -39.49 11.62
C VAL A 339 -4.72 -40.75 10.82
N PRO A 340 -5.62 -41.74 10.70
CA PRO A 340 -5.35 -42.93 9.90
C PRO A 340 -5.32 -42.60 8.40
N PRO A 341 -4.34 -43.07 7.63
CA PRO A 341 -4.27 -42.81 6.18
C PRO A 341 -5.48 -43.33 5.38
N THR A 342 -6.23 -44.28 5.95
CA THR A 342 -7.40 -44.93 5.36
C THR A 342 -8.72 -44.29 5.79
N ILE A 343 -8.71 -43.17 6.52
CA ILE A 343 -9.94 -42.54 6.99
C ILE A 343 -10.72 -41.96 5.79
N GLU A 344 -11.98 -42.38 5.65
CA GLU A 344 -12.91 -41.78 4.70
C GLU A 344 -13.72 -40.71 5.41
N VAL A 345 -13.62 -39.46 4.91
CA VAL A 345 -14.25 -38.30 5.53
C VAL A 345 -15.03 -37.49 4.49
N ALA A 346 -15.97 -36.67 4.97
CA ALA A 346 -16.70 -35.74 4.12
C ALA A 346 -15.73 -34.78 3.38
N PRO A 347 -16.10 -34.27 2.18
CA PRO A 347 -15.23 -33.39 1.38
C PRO A 347 -14.71 -32.18 2.16
N ASP A 348 -15.55 -31.67 3.04
CA ASP A 348 -15.29 -30.53 3.90
C ASP A 348 -14.21 -30.77 4.95
N VAL A 349 -14.19 -31.97 5.54
CA VAL A 349 -13.14 -32.41 6.47
C VAL A 349 -11.87 -32.76 5.70
N LYS A 350 -12.02 -33.39 4.53
CA LYS A 350 -10.89 -33.70 3.65
C LYS A 350 -10.11 -32.44 3.27
N GLU A 351 -10.79 -31.36 2.95
CA GLU A 351 -10.16 -30.06 2.63
C GLU A 351 -9.28 -29.53 3.77
N VAL A 352 -9.72 -29.66 5.02
CA VAL A 352 -8.93 -29.26 6.19
C VAL A 352 -7.67 -30.12 6.32
N LEU A 353 -7.80 -31.44 6.20
CA LEU A 353 -6.68 -32.38 6.26
C LEU A 353 -5.68 -32.15 5.12
N ASP A 354 -6.16 -32.03 3.88
CA ASP A 354 -5.36 -31.74 2.69
C ASP A 354 -4.61 -30.41 2.85
N THR A 355 -5.25 -29.38 3.41
CA THR A 355 -4.60 -28.09 3.67
C THR A 355 -3.43 -28.21 4.63
N PHE A 356 -3.58 -28.96 5.73
CA PHE A 356 -2.47 -29.19 6.66
C PHE A 356 -1.36 -30.06 6.04
N ARG A 357 -1.72 -31.02 5.19
CA ARG A 357 -0.76 -31.81 4.43
C ARG A 357 0.07 -30.94 3.48
N VAL A 358 -0.57 -30.10 2.66
CA VAL A 358 0.12 -29.15 1.78
C VAL A 358 0.99 -28.20 2.61
N ALA A 359 0.50 -27.70 3.74
CA ALA A 359 1.29 -26.85 4.62
C ALA A 359 2.53 -27.55 5.19
N ALA A 360 2.47 -28.86 5.43
CA ALA A 360 3.62 -29.67 5.88
C ALA A 360 4.61 -29.97 4.76
N GLU A 361 4.17 -29.98 3.50
CA GLU A 361 5.03 -30.16 2.31
C GLU A 361 5.72 -28.85 1.89
N LEU A 362 5.15 -27.69 2.23
CA LEU A 362 5.71 -26.38 1.94
C LEU A 362 6.76 -25.93 2.97
N GLY A 363 7.82 -25.25 2.50
CA GLY A 363 8.86 -24.70 3.37
C GLY A 363 8.43 -23.47 4.17
N ASN A 364 9.20 -23.17 5.23
CA ASN A 364 9.00 -22.05 6.18
C ASN A 364 8.86 -20.66 5.56
N ASP A 365 9.36 -20.49 4.35
CA ASP A 365 9.35 -19.19 3.69
C ASP A 365 8.09 -18.92 2.90
N SER A 366 7.36 -19.95 2.46
CA SER A 366 6.13 -19.78 1.69
C SER A 366 4.95 -19.37 2.56
N LEU A 367 4.92 -19.81 3.83
CA LEU A 367 3.78 -19.66 4.72
C LEU A 367 4.08 -18.75 5.92
N GLY A 368 3.08 -17.96 6.30
CA GLY A 368 3.15 -17.00 7.41
C GLY A 368 2.63 -17.58 8.71
N ALA A 369 1.37 -17.28 9.03
CA ALA A 369 0.64 -17.76 10.19
C ALA A 369 -0.59 -18.59 9.78
N TYR A 370 -1.08 -19.41 10.70
CA TYR A 370 -2.38 -20.06 10.61
C TYR A 370 -3.38 -19.31 11.50
N VAL A 371 -4.31 -18.57 10.90
CA VAL A 371 -5.32 -17.75 11.58
C VAL A 371 -6.61 -18.55 11.80
N ILE A 372 -7.08 -18.60 13.05
CA ILE A 372 -8.33 -19.29 13.43
C ILE A 372 -9.44 -18.26 13.56
N SER A 373 -10.36 -18.22 12.59
CA SER A 373 -11.55 -17.37 12.65
C SER A 373 -12.54 -17.90 13.69
N MET A 374 -13.30 -17.01 14.33
CA MET A 374 -14.27 -17.38 15.38
C MET A 374 -13.63 -18.22 16.50
N ALA A 375 -12.40 -17.86 16.90
CA ALA A 375 -11.77 -18.49 18.05
C ALA A 375 -12.44 -18.00 19.33
N SER A 376 -12.74 -18.93 20.24
CA SER A 376 -13.41 -18.65 21.51
C SER A 376 -12.75 -19.35 22.71
N ASN A 377 -12.02 -20.45 22.50
CA ASN A 377 -11.43 -21.25 23.58
C ASN A 377 -9.97 -21.62 23.33
N ALA A 378 -9.27 -22.07 24.38
CA ALA A 378 -7.89 -22.53 24.26
C ALA A 378 -7.79 -23.82 23.42
N SER A 379 -8.83 -24.66 23.45
CA SER A 379 -8.93 -25.85 22.62
C SER A 379 -8.86 -25.55 21.12
N ASP A 380 -9.35 -24.38 20.68
CA ASP A 380 -9.36 -24.02 19.25
C ASP A 380 -7.92 -23.89 18.73
N VAL A 381 -7.04 -23.30 19.52
CA VAL A 381 -5.60 -23.18 19.19
C VAL A 381 -4.93 -24.54 19.22
N LEU A 382 -5.14 -25.32 20.27
CA LEU A 382 -4.51 -26.64 20.41
C LEU A 382 -5.01 -27.66 19.37
N ALA A 383 -6.24 -27.53 18.88
CA ALA A 383 -6.77 -28.33 17.79
C ALA A 383 -5.94 -28.13 16.51
N VAL A 384 -5.65 -26.88 16.16
CA VAL A 384 -4.78 -26.56 15.02
C VAL A 384 -3.35 -27.03 15.23
N GLU A 385 -2.79 -26.86 16.44
CA GLU A 385 -1.46 -27.40 16.77
C GLU A 385 -1.40 -28.93 16.56
N LEU A 386 -2.47 -29.64 16.94
CA LEU A 386 -2.55 -31.09 16.79
C LEU A 386 -2.63 -31.49 15.32
N LEU A 387 -3.48 -30.84 14.53
CA LEU A 387 -3.63 -31.12 13.10
C LEU A 387 -2.35 -30.80 12.32
N GLN A 388 -1.67 -29.69 12.65
CA GLN A 388 -0.36 -29.37 12.08
C GLN A 388 0.69 -30.44 12.41
N LYS A 389 0.78 -30.84 13.69
CA LYS A 389 1.71 -31.86 14.12
C LYS A 389 1.46 -33.18 13.40
N ASP A 390 0.20 -33.60 13.34
CA ASP A 390 -0.20 -34.86 12.74
C ASP A 390 0.15 -34.94 11.25
N ALA A 391 -0.24 -33.91 10.47
CA ALA A 391 0.09 -33.82 9.05
C ALA A 391 1.61 -33.88 8.81
N ARG A 392 2.39 -33.20 9.65
CA ARG A 392 3.87 -33.24 9.58
C ARG A 392 4.45 -34.60 9.91
N LEU A 393 3.86 -35.36 10.85
CA LEU A 393 4.29 -36.73 11.13
C LEU A 393 3.98 -37.66 9.94
N SER A 394 2.80 -37.51 9.32
CA SER A 394 2.42 -38.29 8.13
C SER A 394 3.37 -38.01 6.97
N VAL A 395 3.53 -36.74 6.58
CA VAL A 395 4.37 -36.33 5.45
C VAL A 395 5.83 -36.72 5.68
N ALA A 396 6.37 -36.53 6.88
CA ALA A 396 7.74 -36.94 7.19
C ALA A 396 7.94 -38.46 7.10
N GLY A 397 6.93 -39.24 7.53
CA GLY A 397 6.93 -40.70 7.41
C GLY A 397 6.92 -41.17 5.96
N GLU A 398 6.12 -40.53 5.11
CA GLU A 398 6.02 -40.84 3.68
C GLU A 398 7.27 -40.42 2.90
N LEU A 399 7.83 -39.25 3.19
CA LEU A 399 9.04 -38.75 2.53
C LEU A 399 10.33 -39.43 3.03
N GLY A 400 10.28 -40.13 4.17
CA GLY A 400 11.47 -40.70 4.82
C GLY A 400 12.48 -39.65 5.32
N ARG A 401 12.08 -38.38 5.38
CA ARG A 401 12.91 -37.24 5.83
C ARG A 401 12.03 -36.20 6.55
N PRO A 402 12.62 -35.33 7.40
CA PRO A 402 11.85 -34.26 8.03
C PRO A 402 11.15 -33.37 7.00
N CYS A 403 9.92 -32.95 7.33
CA CYS A 403 9.22 -31.93 6.55
C CYS A 403 10.06 -30.67 6.39
N PRO A 404 10.00 -30.00 5.24
CA PRO A 404 10.61 -28.68 5.09
C PRO A 404 9.94 -27.70 6.07
N GLY A 405 10.75 -26.81 6.65
CA GLY A 405 10.27 -25.83 7.62
C GLY A 405 9.86 -26.40 8.99
N GLY A 406 9.24 -25.57 9.83
CA GLY A 406 8.73 -25.82 11.17
C GLY A 406 7.21 -25.65 11.24
N THR A 407 6.65 -25.62 12.45
CA THR A 407 5.22 -25.37 12.66
C THR A 407 4.86 -23.92 12.35
N LEU A 408 3.68 -23.70 11.78
CA LEU A 408 3.16 -22.35 11.57
C LEU A 408 2.73 -21.77 12.93
N ARG A 409 2.93 -20.45 13.08
CA ARG A 409 2.38 -19.71 14.22
C ARG A 409 0.86 -19.77 14.18
N VAL A 410 0.24 -20.31 15.22
CA VAL A 410 -1.23 -20.35 15.34
C VAL A 410 -1.73 -19.05 15.98
N VAL A 411 -2.67 -18.39 15.30
CA VAL A 411 -3.15 -17.05 15.65
C VAL A 411 -4.66 -17.09 15.88
N PRO A 412 -5.14 -17.04 17.13
CA PRO A 412 -6.57 -16.91 17.40
C PRO A 412 -7.06 -15.53 16.95
N LEU A 413 -8.18 -15.51 16.22
CA LEU A 413 -8.87 -14.30 15.82
C LEU A 413 -10.18 -14.15 16.62
N PHE A 414 -10.18 -13.20 17.55
CA PHE A 414 -11.36 -12.85 18.36
C PHE A 414 -12.21 -11.81 17.60
N GLU A 415 -13.41 -12.20 17.17
CA GLU A 415 -14.28 -11.42 16.26
C GLU A 415 -15.59 -10.92 16.89
N THR A 416 -16.03 -11.46 18.03
CA THR A 416 -17.28 -11.04 18.69
C THR A 416 -16.97 -10.30 19.99
N VAL A 417 -17.92 -9.49 20.48
CA VAL A 417 -17.73 -8.79 21.78
C VAL A 417 -17.54 -9.76 22.93
N LYS A 418 -18.23 -10.90 22.90
CA LYS A 418 -18.06 -11.94 23.91
C LYS A 418 -16.63 -12.49 23.89
N ASP A 419 -16.13 -12.84 22.71
CA ASP A 419 -14.79 -13.41 22.56
C ASP A 419 -13.69 -12.41 22.89
N LEU A 420 -13.88 -11.12 22.56
CA LEU A 420 -12.96 -10.05 22.94
C LEU A 420 -12.84 -9.88 24.46
N ARG A 421 -13.96 -9.98 25.19
CA ARG A 421 -13.95 -9.89 26.67
C ARG A 421 -13.23 -11.08 27.32
N GLU A 422 -13.32 -12.26 26.71
CA GLU A 422 -12.68 -13.47 27.23
C GLU A 422 -11.25 -13.68 26.69
N ALA A 423 -10.80 -12.85 25.73
CA ALA A 423 -9.55 -13.06 25.01
C ALA A 423 -8.33 -13.23 25.93
N GLY A 424 -8.15 -12.36 26.92
CA GLY A 424 -7.02 -12.50 27.85
C GLY A 424 -7.15 -13.72 28.77
N SER A 425 -8.37 -14.09 29.18
CA SER A 425 -8.62 -15.34 29.94
C SER A 425 -8.24 -16.58 29.13
N VAL A 426 -8.65 -16.63 27.85
CA VAL A 426 -8.29 -17.71 26.92
C VAL A 426 -6.79 -17.81 26.73
N ILE A 427 -6.10 -16.67 26.54
CA ILE A 427 -4.64 -16.64 26.39
C ILE A 427 -3.94 -17.09 27.68
N ARG A 428 -4.40 -16.67 28.86
CA ARG A 428 -3.87 -17.17 30.15
C ARG A 428 -4.03 -18.68 30.29
N LYS A 429 -5.23 -19.21 30.01
CA LYS A 429 -5.48 -20.66 30.07
C LYS A 429 -4.56 -21.40 29.09
N LEU A 430 -4.42 -20.91 27.87
CA LEU A 430 -3.55 -21.49 26.85
C LEU A 430 -2.06 -21.48 27.27
N LEU A 431 -1.55 -20.35 27.74
CA LEU A 431 -0.16 -20.20 28.20
C LEU A 431 0.12 -20.94 29.53
N SER A 432 -0.90 -21.25 30.33
CA SER A 432 -0.77 -22.09 31.52
C SER A 432 -0.52 -23.57 31.22
N ILE A 433 -0.70 -24.00 29.97
CA ILE A 433 -0.46 -25.38 29.56
C ILE A 433 1.03 -25.54 29.25
N ASP A 434 1.75 -26.31 30.09
CA ASP A 434 3.21 -26.51 29.97
C ASP A 434 3.68 -26.87 28.56
N TRP A 435 2.92 -27.72 27.85
CA TRP A 435 3.27 -28.11 26.48
C TRP A 435 3.23 -26.91 25.54
N TYR A 436 2.20 -26.06 25.64
CA TYR A 436 2.04 -24.92 24.75
C TYR A 436 3.04 -23.81 25.06
N HIS A 437 3.27 -23.51 26.34
CA HIS A 437 4.31 -22.56 26.75
C HIS A 437 5.68 -22.97 26.21
N ALA A 438 6.08 -24.22 26.44
CA ALA A 438 7.33 -24.77 25.91
C ALA A 438 7.37 -24.77 24.38
N HIS A 439 6.24 -25.06 23.71
CA HIS A 439 6.12 -25.01 22.26
C HIS A 439 6.40 -23.61 21.72
N VAL A 440 5.74 -22.58 22.25
CA VAL A 440 5.89 -21.19 21.80
C VAL A 440 7.31 -20.67 22.07
N VAL A 441 7.90 -21.01 23.22
CA VAL A 441 9.30 -20.66 23.53
C VAL A 441 10.26 -21.30 22.54
N LYS A 442 10.09 -22.60 22.26
CA LYS A 442 11.01 -23.36 21.40
C LYS A 442 10.88 -23.04 19.92
N ASN A 443 9.65 -22.99 19.40
CA ASN A 443 9.40 -22.92 17.96
C ASN A 443 9.15 -21.49 17.47
N HIS A 444 8.77 -20.57 18.36
CA HIS A 444 8.39 -19.20 18.04
C HIS A 444 9.14 -18.16 18.89
N ASN A 445 10.24 -18.55 19.51
CA ASN A 445 11.13 -17.69 20.30
C ASN A 445 10.39 -16.91 21.41
N GLY A 446 9.37 -17.52 22.01
CA GLY A 446 8.56 -16.89 23.05
C GLY A 446 7.68 -15.76 22.53
N HIS A 447 7.22 -15.84 21.28
CA HIS A 447 6.31 -14.87 20.67
C HIS A 447 4.94 -15.50 20.37
N GLN A 448 3.90 -14.93 20.97
CA GLN A 448 2.51 -15.21 20.63
C GLN A 448 1.98 -14.13 19.69
N GLU A 449 1.17 -14.51 18.72
CA GLU A 449 0.42 -13.55 17.92
C GLU A 449 -1.08 -13.75 18.12
N VAL A 450 -1.82 -12.64 18.23
CA VAL A 450 -3.28 -12.63 18.44
C VAL A 450 -3.89 -11.67 17.45
N MET A 451 -4.91 -12.10 16.71
CA MET A 451 -5.60 -11.25 15.75
C MET A 451 -6.87 -10.66 16.36
N VAL A 452 -7.14 -9.39 16.10
CA VAL A 452 -8.32 -8.68 16.61
C VAL A 452 -9.22 -8.22 15.47
N GLY A 453 -10.50 -8.63 15.52
CA GLY A 453 -11.48 -8.39 14.47
C GLY A 453 -12.33 -7.13 14.69
N TYR A 454 -12.09 -6.07 13.93
CA TYR A 454 -12.82 -4.80 14.05
C TYR A 454 -14.21 -4.82 13.40
N SER A 455 -14.29 -5.24 12.12
CA SER A 455 -15.52 -5.09 11.34
C SER A 455 -16.62 -6.05 11.80
N ASP A 456 -16.26 -7.28 12.20
CA ASP A 456 -17.21 -8.27 12.70
C ASP A 456 -17.73 -7.87 14.09
N SER A 457 -16.87 -7.40 14.99
CA SER A 457 -17.28 -6.84 16.30
C SER A 457 -18.20 -5.63 16.15
N GLY A 458 -17.88 -4.75 15.18
CA GLY A 458 -18.72 -3.58 14.87
C GLY A 458 -20.09 -3.97 14.31
N LYS A 459 -20.19 -5.07 13.56
CA LYS A 459 -21.46 -5.62 13.08
C LYS A 459 -22.29 -6.20 14.22
N ASP A 460 -21.66 -6.81 15.22
CA ASP A 460 -22.34 -7.44 16.37
C ASP A 460 -22.90 -6.42 17.38
N ALA A 461 -22.15 -5.35 17.68
CA ALA A 461 -22.45 -4.47 18.81
C ALA A 461 -22.38 -2.96 18.52
N GLY A 462 -22.16 -2.57 17.26
CA GLY A 462 -21.95 -1.19 16.87
C GLY A 462 -20.50 -0.74 17.02
N ARG A 463 -20.12 0.30 16.27
CA ARG A 463 -18.70 0.71 16.12
C ARG A 463 -18.06 1.19 17.42
N PHE A 464 -18.77 1.99 18.22
CA PHE A 464 -18.22 2.56 19.46
C PHE A 464 -17.92 1.46 20.48
N THR A 465 -18.91 0.60 20.75
CA THR A 465 -18.79 -0.58 21.61
C THR A 465 -17.62 -1.45 21.18
N ALA A 466 -17.55 -1.79 19.89
CA ALA A 466 -16.48 -2.61 19.36
C ALA A 466 -15.11 -1.98 19.58
N ALA A 467 -14.94 -0.68 19.32
CA ALA A 467 -13.68 0.02 19.56
C ALA A 467 -13.26 -0.03 21.03
N TRP A 468 -14.20 0.17 21.96
CA TRP A 468 -13.91 0.12 23.39
C TRP A 468 -13.55 -1.28 23.90
N GLU A 469 -14.33 -2.29 23.50
CA GLU A 469 -14.05 -3.69 23.86
C GLU A 469 -12.74 -4.18 23.24
N LEU A 470 -12.38 -3.72 22.04
CA LEU A 470 -11.06 -3.99 21.43
C LEU A 470 -9.91 -3.34 22.21
N TYR A 471 -10.10 -2.14 22.75
CA TYR A 471 -9.08 -1.49 23.58
C TYR A 471 -8.84 -2.31 24.86
N LYS A 472 -9.91 -2.67 25.58
CA LYS A 472 -9.85 -3.50 26.80
C LYS A 472 -9.24 -4.88 26.53
N ALA A 473 -9.66 -5.54 25.45
CA ALA A 473 -9.15 -6.87 25.08
C ALA A 473 -7.64 -6.83 24.79
N GLN A 474 -7.15 -5.80 24.12
CA GLN A 474 -5.72 -5.65 23.84
C GLN A 474 -4.92 -5.41 25.13
N GLU A 475 -5.41 -4.60 26.06
CA GLU A 475 -4.78 -4.44 27.39
C GLU A 475 -4.69 -5.77 28.13
N ASP A 476 -5.79 -6.54 28.14
CA ASP A 476 -5.85 -7.82 28.85
C ASP A 476 -4.98 -8.91 28.20
N VAL A 477 -4.93 -8.98 26.86
CA VAL A 477 -4.04 -9.90 26.13
C VAL A 477 -2.57 -9.55 26.34
N VAL A 478 -2.22 -8.25 26.35
CA VAL A 478 -0.85 -7.81 26.65
C VAL A 478 -0.48 -8.21 28.08
N ALA A 479 -1.37 -7.97 29.05
CA ALA A 479 -1.16 -8.38 30.44
C ALA A 479 -0.99 -9.90 30.56
N ALA A 480 -1.88 -10.69 29.95
CA ALA A 480 -1.82 -12.14 29.94
C ALA A 480 -0.50 -12.69 29.39
N CYS A 481 0.00 -12.15 28.27
CA CYS A 481 1.30 -12.59 27.72
C CYS A 481 2.47 -12.20 28.63
N ASN A 482 2.45 -10.99 29.21
CA ASN A 482 3.49 -10.52 30.14
C ASN A 482 3.58 -11.37 31.41
N GLU A 483 2.44 -11.84 31.96
CA GLU A 483 2.39 -12.74 33.13
C GLU A 483 3.23 -14.02 32.93
N TYR A 484 3.33 -14.51 31.69
CA TYR A 484 4.07 -15.73 31.33
C TYR A 484 5.43 -15.46 30.65
N GLY A 485 5.87 -14.19 30.58
CA GLY A 485 7.12 -13.81 29.93
C GLY A 485 7.12 -14.00 28.41
N ILE A 486 5.95 -14.01 27.78
CA ILE A 486 5.76 -14.18 26.33
C ILE A 486 5.55 -12.82 25.69
N LYS A 487 6.24 -12.56 24.57
CA LYS A 487 6.03 -11.34 23.78
C LYS A 487 4.80 -11.50 22.91
N VAL A 488 3.97 -10.47 22.82
CA VAL A 488 2.78 -10.48 21.96
C VAL A 488 2.97 -9.60 20.72
N THR A 489 2.47 -10.06 19.58
CA THR A 489 2.18 -9.20 18.42
C THR A 489 0.69 -9.21 18.16
N LEU A 490 0.09 -8.03 18.11
CA LEU A 490 -1.33 -7.89 17.76
C LEU A 490 -1.45 -7.76 16.25
N PHE A 491 -2.22 -8.66 15.65
CA PHE A 491 -2.55 -8.62 14.24
C PHE A 491 -3.88 -7.89 14.05
N HIS A 492 -3.80 -6.67 13.52
CA HIS A 492 -4.96 -5.83 13.31
C HIS A 492 -5.73 -6.24 12.03
N GLY A 493 -6.96 -6.71 12.20
CA GLY A 493 -7.83 -7.12 11.11
C GLY A 493 -8.46 -5.98 10.29
N ARG A 494 -9.18 -6.34 9.22
CA ARG A 494 -9.93 -5.38 8.38
C ARG A 494 -10.95 -4.60 9.24
N GLY A 495 -11.03 -3.27 9.09
CA GLY A 495 -11.96 -2.47 9.91
C GLY A 495 -11.30 -1.51 10.89
N GLY A 496 -10.04 -1.76 11.24
CA GLY A 496 -9.32 -0.90 12.18
C GLY A 496 -9.04 0.48 11.61
N SER A 497 -8.94 1.47 12.51
CA SER A 497 -8.45 2.81 12.18
C SER A 497 -7.07 2.76 11.49
N ILE A 498 -6.21 1.80 11.88
CA ILE A 498 -4.88 1.55 11.31
C ILE A 498 -4.95 1.14 9.82
N GLY A 499 -5.79 0.19 9.45
CA GLY A 499 -5.86 -0.36 8.09
C GLY A 499 -6.54 0.57 7.08
N ARG A 500 -7.37 1.52 7.54
CA ARG A 500 -8.32 2.24 6.68
C ARG A 500 -7.86 3.60 6.16
N GLY A 501 -6.75 4.16 6.65
CA GLY A 501 -6.15 5.39 6.12
C GLY A 501 -7.09 6.61 6.07
N GLY A 502 -8.16 6.60 6.87
CA GLY A 502 -9.22 7.61 6.88
C GLY A 502 -9.01 8.73 7.89
N GLY A 503 -8.46 8.38 9.05
CA GLY A 503 -7.78 9.32 9.94
C GLY A 503 -6.27 9.19 9.77
N PRO A 504 -5.46 9.99 10.48
CA PRO A 504 -4.01 9.83 10.43
C PRO A 504 -3.64 8.42 10.92
N THR A 505 -3.22 7.52 10.02
CA THR A 505 -2.75 6.16 10.35
C THR A 505 -1.72 6.18 11.47
N TYR A 506 -0.90 7.23 11.49
CA TYR A 506 0.00 7.57 12.59
C TYR A 506 -0.72 7.64 13.95
N LEU A 507 -1.78 8.44 14.08
CA LEU A 507 -2.54 8.59 15.32
C LEU A 507 -3.21 7.28 15.73
N ALA A 508 -3.70 6.50 14.76
CA ALA A 508 -4.30 5.20 15.02
C ALA A 508 -3.34 4.20 15.67
N ILE A 509 -2.06 4.22 15.30
CA ILE A 509 -1.01 3.39 15.93
C ILE A 509 -0.62 3.98 17.29
N GLN A 510 -0.47 5.30 17.38
CA GLN A 510 -0.15 6.01 18.62
C GLN A 510 -1.25 5.93 19.69
N SER A 511 -2.47 5.55 19.30
CA SER A 511 -3.62 5.44 20.20
C SER A 511 -3.89 4.02 20.71
N GLN A 512 -3.11 3.03 20.28
CA GLN A 512 -3.22 1.66 20.80
C GLN A 512 -2.79 1.60 22.27
N PRO A 513 -3.26 0.62 23.06
CA PRO A 513 -2.91 0.55 24.48
C PRO A 513 -1.39 0.44 24.75
N PRO A 514 -0.90 0.85 25.92
CA PRO A 514 0.51 0.64 26.29
C PRO A 514 0.93 -0.84 26.15
N GLY A 515 2.09 -1.09 25.56
CA GLY A 515 2.61 -2.45 25.36
C GLY A 515 1.99 -3.24 24.19
N SER A 516 0.98 -2.70 23.51
CA SER A 516 0.36 -3.32 22.32
C SER A 516 1.23 -3.22 21.06
N VAL A 517 2.11 -2.21 20.99
CA VAL A 517 3.03 -1.93 19.87
C VAL A 517 4.45 -1.91 20.42
N MET A 518 5.06 -3.09 20.55
CA MET A 518 6.40 -3.28 21.14
C MET A 518 7.44 -3.63 20.07
N GLY A 519 7.66 -2.70 19.15
CA GLY A 519 8.57 -2.86 18.01
C GLY A 519 8.01 -3.69 16.84
N THR A 520 6.76 -4.17 16.96
CA THR A 520 6.08 -4.94 15.91
C THR A 520 4.77 -4.27 15.51
N LEU A 521 4.45 -4.34 14.22
CA LEU A 521 3.16 -3.97 13.66
C LEU A 521 2.78 -5.02 12.62
N ARG A 522 1.62 -5.64 12.82
CA ARG A 522 1.00 -6.50 11.82
C ARG A 522 -0.41 -6.00 11.57
N SER A 523 -0.68 -5.57 10.34
CA SER A 523 -1.97 -4.97 9.98
C SER A 523 -2.43 -5.48 8.63
N THR A 524 -3.73 -5.71 8.49
CA THR A 524 -4.35 -6.06 7.22
C THR A 524 -4.49 -4.80 6.35
N GLU A 525 -3.80 -4.77 5.21
CA GLU A 525 -4.06 -3.76 4.18
C GLU A 525 -5.29 -4.12 3.36
N GLN A 526 -6.23 -3.18 3.27
CA GLN A 526 -7.46 -3.41 2.52
C GLN A 526 -7.23 -3.25 1.02
N GLY A 527 -7.79 -4.15 0.21
CA GLY A 527 -7.66 -4.11 -1.26
C GLY A 527 -8.05 -2.76 -1.86
N GLU A 528 -9.13 -2.15 -1.35
CA GLU A 528 -9.59 -0.82 -1.80
C GLU A 528 -8.62 0.33 -1.46
N MET A 529 -7.66 0.11 -0.55
CA MET A 529 -6.67 1.11 -0.14
C MET A 529 -5.28 0.88 -0.74
N VAL A 530 -5.01 -0.29 -1.34
CA VAL A 530 -3.68 -0.63 -1.89
C VAL A 530 -3.21 0.42 -2.89
N GLN A 531 -4.05 0.77 -3.86
CA GLN A 531 -3.71 1.80 -4.85
C GLN A 531 -3.43 3.16 -4.20
N ALA A 532 -4.20 3.52 -3.17
CA ALA A 532 -4.06 4.81 -2.48
C ALA A 532 -2.82 4.88 -1.57
N LYS A 533 -2.28 3.73 -1.12
CA LYS A 533 -1.12 3.67 -0.22
C LYS A 533 0.18 3.32 -0.92
N PHE A 534 0.11 2.46 -1.95
CA PHE A 534 1.27 1.84 -2.59
C PHE A 534 1.28 1.96 -4.12
N GLY A 535 0.28 2.61 -4.73
CA GLY A 535 0.14 2.69 -6.19
C GLY A 535 1.23 3.50 -6.90
N LEU A 536 1.97 4.35 -6.15
CA LEU A 536 3.14 5.09 -6.65
C LEU A 536 4.31 4.93 -5.67
N PRO A 537 5.56 4.83 -6.15
CA PRO A 537 6.73 4.64 -5.29
C PRO A 537 6.86 5.69 -4.17
N GLN A 538 6.62 6.97 -4.46
CA GLN A 538 6.71 8.05 -3.47
C GLN A 538 5.63 7.92 -2.38
N MET A 539 4.44 7.43 -2.75
CA MET A 539 3.36 7.17 -1.79
C MET A 539 3.69 5.97 -0.91
N ALA A 540 4.24 4.91 -1.51
CA ALA A 540 4.68 3.72 -0.78
C ALA A 540 5.77 4.07 0.26
N VAL A 541 6.78 4.85 -0.14
CA VAL A 541 7.82 5.35 0.77
C VAL A 541 7.22 6.14 1.92
N ARG A 542 6.32 7.09 1.62
CA ARG A 542 5.64 7.89 2.66
C ARG A 542 4.82 7.02 3.61
N GLN A 543 4.14 6.00 3.09
CA GLN A 543 3.33 5.10 3.90
C GLN A 543 4.21 4.23 4.83
N LEU A 544 5.33 3.71 4.33
CA LEU A 544 6.30 2.95 5.13
C LEU A 544 6.98 3.82 6.18
N GLU A 545 7.27 5.09 5.86
CA GLU A 545 7.78 6.09 6.81
C GLU A 545 6.78 6.32 7.96
N ILE A 546 5.50 6.49 7.64
CA ILE A 546 4.43 6.65 8.64
C ILE A 546 4.35 5.43 9.57
N TYR A 547 4.39 4.22 9.01
CA TYR A 547 4.38 3.01 9.83
C TYR A 547 5.60 2.92 10.74
N THR A 548 6.79 3.10 10.17
CA THR A 548 8.05 2.97 10.90
C THR A 548 8.14 3.99 12.04
N THR A 549 7.83 5.26 11.76
CA THR A 549 7.88 6.32 12.77
C THR A 549 6.82 6.15 13.85
N ALA A 550 5.61 5.73 13.49
CA ALA A 550 4.55 5.49 14.47
C ALA A 550 4.87 4.29 15.36
N VAL A 551 5.41 3.19 14.83
CA VAL A 551 5.82 2.04 15.63
C VAL A 551 6.96 2.40 16.57
N LEU A 552 7.97 3.11 16.06
CA LEU A 552 9.12 3.55 16.86
C LEU A 552 8.68 4.44 18.03
N LEU A 553 7.82 5.42 17.76
CA LEU A 553 7.33 6.32 18.79
C LEU A 553 6.41 5.62 19.80
N ALA A 554 5.51 4.73 19.36
CA ALA A 554 4.65 3.99 20.27
C ALA A 554 5.46 3.03 21.16
N THR A 555 6.57 2.50 20.65
CA THR A 555 7.46 1.61 21.41
C THR A 555 8.30 2.39 22.43
N LEU A 556 8.88 3.53 22.05
CA LEU A 556 9.79 4.31 22.91
C LEU A 556 9.07 5.29 23.85
N ARG A 557 7.86 5.72 23.47
CA ARG A 557 6.99 6.62 24.23
C ARG A 557 5.55 6.11 24.14
N PRO A 558 5.22 5.02 24.86
CA PRO A 558 3.87 4.48 24.88
C PRO A 558 2.85 5.56 25.28
N PRO A 559 1.64 5.53 24.68
CA PRO A 559 0.59 6.46 25.06
C PRO A 559 0.25 6.29 26.54
N GLN A 560 -0.09 7.38 27.21
CA GLN A 560 -0.51 7.30 28.60
C GLN A 560 -1.92 6.68 28.67
N PRO A 561 -2.20 5.85 29.70
CA PRO A 561 -3.57 5.43 30.00
C PRO A 561 -4.46 6.66 30.30
N PRO A 562 -5.80 6.50 30.32
CA PRO A 562 -6.70 7.59 30.71
C PRO A 562 -6.28 8.18 32.06
N LYS A 563 -6.24 9.52 32.16
CA LYS A 563 -5.76 10.23 33.36
C LYS A 563 -6.62 9.98 34.60
N GLU A 564 -7.92 9.78 34.37
CA GLU A 564 -8.91 9.63 35.41
C GLU A 564 -9.67 8.32 35.22
N GLU A 565 -9.82 7.54 36.29
CA GLU A 565 -10.56 6.26 36.25
C GLU A 565 -12.02 6.46 35.78
N LYS A 566 -12.61 7.61 36.12
CA LYS A 566 -13.96 7.98 35.69
C LYS A 566 -14.12 7.94 34.16
N TRP A 567 -13.07 8.19 33.36
CA TRP A 567 -13.14 8.14 31.90
C TRP A 567 -13.44 6.72 31.40
N ARG A 568 -12.91 5.69 32.06
CA ARG A 568 -13.25 4.29 31.74
C ARG A 568 -14.72 4.00 32.07
N SER A 569 -15.21 4.48 33.21
CA SER A 569 -16.63 4.33 33.59
C SER A 569 -17.57 5.02 32.58
N LEU A 570 -17.20 6.22 32.10
CA LEU A 570 -17.94 6.91 31.04
C LEU A 570 -17.91 6.10 29.74
N MET A 571 -16.76 5.56 29.34
CA MET A 571 -16.65 4.70 28.16
C MET A 571 -17.52 3.44 28.25
N ASP A 572 -17.54 2.77 29.41
CA ASP A 572 -18.40 1.60 29.63
C ASP A 572 -19.89 1.97 29.52
N GLU A 573 -20.27 3.15 30.00
CA GLU A 573 -21.65 3.62 29.91
C GLU A 573 -22.05 3.99 28.47
N ILE A 574 -21.21 4.75 27.74
CA ILE A 574 -21.44 5.05 26.31
C ILE A 574 -21.55 3.74 25.53
N SER A 575 -20.60 2.83 25.74
CA SER A 575 -20.56 1.51 25.11
C SER A 575 -21.85 0.71 25.37
N LYS A 576 -22.35 0.71 26.61
CA LYS A 576 -23.61 0.03 26.95
C LYS A 576 -24.81 0.63 26.19
N ILE A 577 -24.96 1.95 26.22
CA ILE A 577 -26.07 2.65 25.55
C ILE A 577 -25.98 2.45 24.03
N SER A 578 -24.80 2.67 23.44
CA SER A 578 -24.55 2.47 22.00
C SER A 578 -24.84 1.05 21.55
N CYS A 579 -24.43 0.04 22.32
CA CYS A 579 -24.70 -1.37 22.02
C CYS A 579 -26.20 -1.68 22.06
N THR A 580 -26.90 -1.24 23.11
CA THR A 580 -28.35 -1.44 23.21
C THR A 580 -29.07 -0.76 22.06
N THR A 581 -28.80 0.50 21.75
CA THR A 581 -29.42 1.19 20.61
C THR A 581 -29.15 0.47 19.30
N TYR A 582 -27.90 0.08 19.04
CA TYR A 582 -27.52 -0.64 17.83
C TYR A 582 -28.26 -1.97 17.71
N ARG A 583 -28.29 -2.79 18.76
CA ARG A 583 -28.93 -4.11 18.74
C ARG A 583 -30.43 -4.03 18.66
N ASN A 584 -31.05 -3.09 19.37
CA ASN A 584 -32.49 -2.86 19.31
C ASN A 584 -32.92 -2.52 17.87
N THR A 585 -32.12 -1.73 17.15
CA THR A 585 -32.39 -1.39 15.75
C THR A 585 -32.08 -2.53 14.79
N VAL A 586 -30.90 -3.16 14.89
CA VAL A 586 -30.40 -4.09 13.86
C VAL A 586 -30.91 -5.51 14.04
N TYR A 587 -31.04 -5.97 15.29
CA TYR A 587 -31.33 -7.37 15.62
C TYR A 587 -32.73 -7.57 16.20
N GLU A 588 -33.26 -6.60 16.96
CA GLU A 588 -34.54 -6.75 17.65
C GLU A 588 -35.73 -6.15 16.89
N ASN A 589 -35.49 -5.14 16.03
CA ASN A 589 -36.55 -4.55 15.21
C ASN A 589 -36.92 -5.49 14.05
N PRO A 590 -38.16 -6.01 14.00
CA PRO A 590 -38.57 -6.98 12.98
C PRO A 590 -38.61 -6.39 11.56
N GLU A 591 -38.80 -5.07 11.42
CA GLU A 591 -38.86 -4.40 10.11
C GLU A 591 -37.47 -4.08 9.54
N PHE A 592 -36.41 -4.14 10.35
CA PHE A 592 -35.09 -3.68 9.94
C PHE A 592 -34.50 -4.52 8.80
N LEU A 593 -34.66 -5.85 8.84
CA LEU A 593 -34.13 -6.72 7.80
C LEU A 593 -34.78 -6.42 6.43
N ALA A 594 -36.10 -6.24 6.41
CA ALA A 594 -36.83 -5.89 5.19
C ALA A 594 -36.44 -4.49 4.70
N TYR A 595 -36.35 -3.51 5.60
CA TYR A 595 -35.86 -2.17 5.29
C TYR A 595 -34.45 -2.19 4.71
N PHE A 596 -33.53 -2.98 5.28
CA PHE A 596 -32.16 -3.13 4.78
C PHE A 596 -32.12 -3.68 3.34
N HIS A 597 -32.94 -4.68 3.02
CA HIS A 597 -33.03 -5.22 1.67
C HIS A 597 -33.62 -4.21 0.67
N GLU A 598 -34.62 -3.43 1.09
CA GLU A 598 -35.25 -2.41 0.22
C GLU A 598 -34.34 -1.18 0.03
N ALA A 599 -33.76 -0.65 1.11
CA ALA A 599 -33.01 0.60 1.08
C ALA A 599 -31.62 0.47 0.45
N THR A 600 -31.04 -0.73 0.41
CA THR A 600 -29.65 -0.96 -0.03
C THR A 600 -29.56 -1.95 -1.20
N PRO A 601 -28.48 -1.91 -2.01
CA PRO A 601 -28.26 -2.88 -3.10
C PRO A 601 -27.72 -4.24 -2.60
N GLN A 602 -28.03 -4.66 -1.37
CA GLN A 602 -27.41 -5.85 -0.77
C GLN A 602 -27.72 -7.13 -1.54
N ALA A 603 -28.98 -7.31 -1.97
CA ALA A 603 -29.40 -8.51 -2.68
C ALA A 603 -28.62 -8.64 -3.99
N GLU A 604 -28.51 -7.52 -4.70
CA GLU A 604 -27.83 -7.41 -5.97
C GLU A 604 -26.32 -7.63 -5.82
N LEU A 605 -25.68 -7.15 -4.74
CA LEU A 605 -24.26 -7.41 -4.46
C LEU A 605 -23.89 -8.90 -4.42
N GLY A 606 -24.83 -9.78 -4.03
CA GLY A 606 -24.61 -11.23 -4.03
C GLY A 606 -24.62 -11.85 -5.42
N CYS A 607 -25.31 -11.23 -6.38
CA CYS A 607 -25.41 -11.67 -7.77
C CYS A 607 -24.24 -11.17 -8.64
N LEU A 608 -23.42 -10.28 -8.09
CA LEU A 608 -22.31 -9.66 -8.79
C LEU A 608 -21.01 -10.38 -8.44
N ASN A 609 -20.26 -10.84 -9.45
CA ASN A 609 -18.96 -11.50 -9.31
C ASN A 609 -17.84 -10.53 -8.87
N ILE A 610 -18.12 -9.60 -7.95
CA ILE A 610 -17.16 -8.61 -7.43
C ILE A 610 -16.22 -9.24 -6.38
N GLY A 611 -16.64 -10.34 -5.75
CA GLY A 611 -15.83 -11.07 -4.77
C GLY A 611 -15.73 -12.56 -5.07
N SER A 612 -14.57 -13.16 -4.84
CA SER A 612 -14.35 -14.62 -4.97
C SER A 612 -15.07 -15.45 -3.90
N ARG A 613 -15.79 -14.80 -2.98
CA ARG A 613 -16.37 -15.41 -1.78
C ARG A 613 -17.89 -15.18 -1.71
N PRO A 614 -18.68 -16.17 -1.28
CA PRO A 614 -20.10 -15.98 -1.04
C PRO A 614 -20.36 -14.93 0.05
N THR A 615 -21.46 -14.18 -0.08
CA THR A 615 -21.83 -13.05 0.80
C THR A 615 -22.30 -13.50 2.18
N ARG A 616 -22.72 -14.77 2.34
CA ARG A 616 -23.21 -15.38 3.60
C ARG A 616 -22.42 -16.64 3.94
N ARG A 617 -22.38 -16.98 5.24
CA ARG A 617 -21.73 -18.22 5.75
C ARG A 617 -22.66 -19.45 5.67
N LYS A 618 -23.99 -19.25 5.71
CA LYS A 618 -25.06 -20.29 5.58
C LYS A 618 -26.25 -19.72 4.80
N THR A 619 -27.18 -20.57 4.33
CA THR A 619 -28.38 -20.18 3.55
C THR A 619 -29.43 -19.38 4.33
N SER A 620 -29.28 -19.21 5.65
CA SER A 620 -30.21 -18.44 6.50
C SER A 620 -30.26 -16.94 6.17
N THR A 621 -31.39 -16.29 6.45
CA THR A 621 -31.71 -14.92 6.05
C THR A 621 -31.31 -13.80 7.03
N GLY A 622 -30.90 -14.11 8.27
CA GLY A 622 -30.61 -13.10 9.29
C GLY A 622 -29.26 -12.37 9.14
N ILE A 623 -29.19 -11.13 9.68
CA ILE A 623 -27.98 -10.26 9.66
C ILE A 623 -26.79 -10.90 10.38
N GLY A 624 -27.04 -11.74 11.39
CA GLY A 624 -26.00 -12.50 12.09
C GLY A 624 -25.09 -13.29 11.14
N HIS A 625 -25.66 -13.84 10.07
CA HIS A 625 -24.95 -14.69 9.10
C HIS A 625 -24.40 -13.92 7.87
N LEU A 626 -24.73 -12.63 7.74
CA LEU A 626 -24.16 -11.75 6.74
C LEU A 626 -22.71 -11.43 7.12
N ARG A 627 -21.79 -11.53 6.17
CA ARG A 627 -20.38 -11.17 6.40
C ARG A 627 -20.23 -9.65 6.56
N ALA A 628 -19.22 -9.21 7.31
CA ALA A 628 -18.99 -7.80 7.58
C ALA A 628 -18.75 -6.95 6.32
N ILE A 629 -18.14 -7.52 5.26
CA ILE A 629 -17.88 -6.81 4.01
C ILE A 629 -19.20 -6.44 3.30
N PRO A 630 -20.09 -7.39 2.94
CA PRO A 630 -21.41 -7.05 2.40
C PRO A 630 -22.21 -6.07 3.26
N TRP A 631 -22.14 -6.22 4.60
CA TRP A 631 -22.81 -5.31 5.53
C TRP A 631 -22.37 -3.85 5.37
N ILE A 632 -21.06 -3.60 5.49
CA ILE A 632 -20.50 -2.24 5.35
C ILE A 632 -20.68 -1.71 3.94
N PHE A 633 -20.49 -2.56 2.94
CA PHE A 633 -20.51 -2.16 1.54
C PHE A 633 -21.91 -1.74 1.09
N ALA A 634 -22.96 -2.47 1.47
CA ALA A 634 -24.35 -2.13 1.14
C ALA A 634 -24.73 -0.73 1.63
N TRP A 635 -24.41 -0.37 2.88
CA TRP A 635 -24.70 0.96 3.42
C TRP A 635 -23.77 2.06 2.91
N THR A 636 -22.58 1.70 2.43
CA THR A 636 -21.67 2.65 1.77
C THR A 636 -22.25 3.12 0.44
N GLN A 637 -22.88 2.21 -0.31
CA GLN A 637 -23.50 2.52 -1.60
C GLN A 637 -24.61 3.58 -1.47
N THR A 638 -25.41 3.53 -0.41
CA THR A 638 -26.55 4.44 -0.20
C THR A 638 -26.18 5.78 0.43
N ARG A 639 -24.88 6.01 0.67
CA ARG A 639 -24.36 7.20 1.38
C ARG A 639 -24.88 7.33 2.81
N PHE A 640 -25.49 6.28 3.36
CA PHE A 640 -26.02 6.30 4.71
C PHE A 640 -25.01 5.82 5.75
N VAL A 641 -24.08 4.93 5.35
CA VAL A 641 -22.94 4.45 6.17
C VAL A 641 -23.31 4.06 7.62
N LEU A 642 -24.55 3.58 7.79
CA LEU A 642 -25.19 3.23 9.07
C LEU A 642 -24.29 2.41 10.03
N PRO A 643 -23.52 1.40 9.58
CA PRO A 643 -22.70 0.59 10.47
C PRO A 643 -21.63 1.36 11.25
N ALA A 644 -21.23 2.54 10.79
CA ALA A 644 -20.15 3.30 11.38
C ALA A 644 -20.58 4.25 12.51
N TRP A 645 -21.86 4.65 12.56
CA TRP A 645 -22.33 5.69 13.48
C TRP A 645 -23.56 5.29 14.31
N LEU A 646 -24.30 4.23 13.93
CA LEU A 646 -25.49 3.83 14.68
C LEU A 646 -25.14 3.51 16.14
N GLY A 647 -25.89 4.12 17.06
CA GLY A 647 -25.68 4.03 18.51
C GLY A 647 -24.69 5.05 19.10
N VAL A 648 -23.83 5.68 18.28
CA VAL A 648 -22.89 6.70 18.77
C VAL A 648 -23.63 7.92 19.32
N GLY A 649 -24.62 8.42 18.56
CA GLY A 649 -25.42 9.58 18.96
C GLY A 649 -26.12 9.38 20.30
N ALA A 650 -26.89 8.30 20.42
CA ALA A 650 -27.51 7.90 21.69
C ALA A 650 -26.52 7.80 22.87
N GLY A 651 -25.36 7.18 22.66
CA GLY A 651 -24.34 7.01 23.70
C GLY A 651 -23.75 8.34 24.18
N LEU A 652 -23.29 9.19 23.26
CA LEU A 652 -22.74 10.51 23.60
C LEU A 652 -23.79 11.43 24.22
N LYS A 653 -25.02 11.41 23.67
CA LYS A 653 -26.17 12.16 24.20
C LYS A 653 -26.45 11.80 25.65
N GLY A 654 -26.56 10.51 25.97
CA GLY A 654 -26.89 10.05 27.32
C GLY A 654 -25.89 10.54 28.38
N ILE A 655 -24.60 10.59 28.03
CA ILE A 655 -23.56 11.11 28.94
C ILE A 655 -23.58 12.64 29.04
N CYS A 656 -23.79 13.34 27.93
CA CYS A 656 -23.91 14.80 27.95
C CYS A 656 -25.11 15.26 28.80
N GLU A 657 -26.25 14.58 28.70
CA GLU A 657 -27.46 14.88 29.49
C GLU A 657 -27.28 14.64 30.99
N LYS A 658 -26.32 13.80 31.38
CA LYS A 658 -25.89 13.61 32.78
C LYS A 658 -24.91 14.67 33.29
N GLY A 659 -24.52 15.64 32.46
CA GLY A 659 -23.63 16.74 32.83
C GLY A 659 -22.14 16.49 32.62
N HIS A 660 -21.76 15.40 31.94
CA HIS A 660 -20.36 15.01 31.71
C HIS A 660 -19.76 15.53 30.39
N THR A 661 -20.34 16.56 29.78
CA THR A 661 -19.86 17.11 28.49
C THR A 661 -18.41 17.58 28.54
N GLU A 662 -18.00 18.24 29.64
CA GLU A 662 -16.63 18.73 29.80
C GLU A 662 -15.63 17.58 30.00
N ASP A 663 -16.05 16.47 30.61
CA ASP A 663 -15.23 15.26 30.71
C ASP A 663 -14.98 14.65 29.33
N LEU A 664 -16.00 14.59 28.47
CA LEU A 664 -15.85 14.09 27.09
C LEU A 664 -14.92 14.98 26.24
N ARG A 665 -15.01 16.30 26.42
CA ARG A 665 -14.10 17.26 25.77
C ARG A 665 -12.66 17.08 26.26
N ALA A 666 -12.47 16.87 27.57
CA ALA A 666 -11.17 16.57 28.14
C ALA A 666 -10.62 15.24 27.60
N MET A 667 -11.45 14.20 27.50
CA MET A 667 -11.08 12.91 26.89
C MET A 667 -10.66 13.09 25.43
N TYR A 668 -11.38 13.88 24.63
CA TYR A 668 -11.03 14.13 23.23
C TYR A 668 -9.68 14.84 23.08
N LYS A 669 -9.37 15.76 23.99
CA LYS A 669 -8.12 16.52 23.98
C LYS A 669 -6.92 15.71 24.49
N ASP A 670 -7.13 14.93 25.56
CA ASP A 670 -6.04 14.38 26.36
C ASP A 670 -5.88 12.85 26.24
N TRP A 671 -6.85 12.13 25.66
CA TRP A 671 -6.79 10.68 25.50
C TRP A 671 -6.74 10.27 24.01
N PRO A 672 -5.56 9.87 23.49
CA PRO A 672 -5.37 9.56 22.07
C PRO A 672 -6.33 8.49 21.51
N PHE A 673 -6.72 7.52 22.33
CA PHE A 673 -7.70 6.49 21.95
C PHE A 673 -9.07 7.08 21.67
N PHE A 674 -9.58 7.91 22.59
CA PHE A 674 -10.87 8.55 22.42
C PHE A 674 -10.84 9.54 21.25
N GLN A 675 -9.77 10.33 21.14
CA GLN A 675 -9.55 11.23 20.01
C GLN A 675 -9.61 10.49 18.67
N SER A 676 -8.79 9.44 18.52
CA SER A 676 -8.73 8.65 17.29
C SER A 676 -10.06 7.95 16.96
N THR A 677 -10.82 7.55 17.97
CA THR A 677 -12.14 6.91 17.79
C THR A 677 -13.17 7.92 17.29
N VAL A 678 -13.22 9.10 17.91
CA VAL A 678 -14.16 10.18 17.53
C VAL A 678 -13.79 10.75 16.16
N ASP A 679 -12.50 11.00 15.87
CA ASP A 679 -12.04 11.49 14.56
C ASP A 679 -12.44 10.54 13.41
N LEU A 680 -12.36 9.23 13.64
CA LEU A 680 -12.79 8.24 12.65
C LEU A 680 -14.30 8.32 12.41
N ILE A 681 -15.10 8.41 13.47
CA ILE A 681 -16.56 8.54 13.36
C ILE A 681 -16.90 9.85 12.64
N GLU A 682 -16.27 10.95 13.01
CA GLU A 682 -16.46 12.27 12.40
C GLU A 682 -16.14 12.28 10.90
N MET A 683 -15.07 11.60 10.48
CA MET A 683 -14.73 11.42 9.07
C MET A 683 -15.81 10.66 8.30
N VAL A 684 -16.38 9.59 8.89
CA VAL A 684 -17.43 8.81 8.23
C VAL A 684 -18.74 9.60 8.17
N LEU A 685 -19.09 10.31 9.24
CA LEU A 685 -20.22 11.25 9.23
C LEU A 685 -20.07 12.28 8.12
N GLY A 686 -18.86 12.80 7.90
CA GLY A 686 -18.57 13.74 6.80
C GLY A 686 -18.75 13.17 5.38
N LYS A 687 -18.82 11.84 5.24
CA LYS A 687 -19.09 11.16 3.96
C LYS A 687 -20.58 10.80 3.78
N ALA A 688 -21.35 10.80 4.86
CA ALA A 688 -22.77 10.53 4.83
C ALA A 688 -23.53 11.65 4.10
N ASP A 689 -24.60 11.32 3.40
CA ASP A 689 -25.43 12.28 2.66
C ASP A 689 -26.91 11.99 2.94
N ILE A 690 -27.50 12.76 3.86
CA ILE A 690 -28.89 12.61 4.30
C ILE A 690 -29.88 12.80 3.14
N PRO A 691 -29.78 13.86 2.30
CA PRO A 691 -30.61 13.99 1.11
C PRO A 691 -30.54 12.78 0.19
N MET A 692 -29.34 12.25 -0.06
CA MET A 692 -29.18 11.07 -0.91
C MET A 692 -29.81 9.82 -0.27
N ALA A 693 -29.54 9.54 1.00
CA ALA A 693 -30.14 8.41 1.71
C ALA A 693 -31.68 8.50 1.71
N LYS A 694 -32.24 9.71 1.87
CA LYS A 694 -33.68 9.96 1.73
C LYS A 694 -34.19 9.64 0.32
N HIS A 695 -33.43 9.95 -0.73
CA HIS A 695 -33.81 9.64 -2.11
C HIS A 695 -33.87 8.13 -2.38
N TYR A 696 -32.94 7.33 -1.86
CA TYR A 696 -33.04 5.85 -1.91
C TYR A 696 -34.33 5.38 -1.25
N ASP A 697 -34.66 5.88 -0.07
CA ASP A 697 -35.88 5.51 0.65
C ASP A 697 -37.15 5.88 -0.13
N GLU A 698 -37.26 7.11 -0.63
CA GLU A 698 -38.46 7.57 -1.34
C GLU A 698 -38.75 6.77 -2.60
N VAL A 699 -37.70 6.24 -3.26
CA VAL A 699 -37.84 5.53 -4.54
C VAL A 699 -37.92 4.01 -4.37
N LEU A 700 -37.19 3.43 -3.41
CA LEU A 700 -36.99 1.98 -3.30
C LEU A 700 -37.72 1.35 -2.12
N VAL A 701 -38.02 2.11 -1.06
CA VAL A 701 -38.58 1.59 0.18
C VAL A 701 -40.09 1.71 0.20
N SER A 702 -40.75 0.64 0.64
CA SER A 702 -42.20 0.56 0.80
C SER A 702 -42.74 1.64 1.76
N PRO A 703 -43.93 2.23 1.50
CA PRO A 703 -44.48 3.30 2.33
C PRO A 703 -44.59 2.95 3.82
N SER A 704 -44.84 1.67 4.15
CA SER A 704 -44.91 1.18 5.53
C SER A 704 -43.57 1.27 6.28
N ARG A 705 -42.43 1.29 5.58
CA ARG A 705 -41.08 1.29 6.17
C ARG A 705 -40.36 2.64 6.06
N GLN A 706 -40.90 3.60 5.31
CA GLN A 706 -40.30 4.93 5.19
C GLN A 706 -40.18 5.67 6.54
N GLN A 707 -41.07 5.37 7.49
CA GLN A 707 -41.00 5.90 8.85
C GLN A 707 -39.72 5.47 9.58
N LEU A 708 -39.33 4.20 9.48
CA LEU A 708 -38.06 3.70 10.05
C LEU A 708 -36.85 4.43 9.45
N GLY A 709 -36.85 4.63 8.13
CA GLY A 709 -35.81 5.40 7.47
C GLY A 709 -35.74 6.86 7.93
N ALA A 710 -36.89 7.49 8.19
CA ALA A 710 -36.94 8.84 8.75
C ALA A 710 -36.35 8.90 10.17
N GLU A 711 -36.68 7.94 11.02
CA GLU A 711 -36.13 7.81 12.38
C GLU A 711 -34.61 7.62 12.36
N LEU A 712 -34.10 6.75 11.48
CA LEU A 712 -32.65 6.53 11.35
C LEU A 712 -31.93 7.80 10.87
N ARG A 713 -32.51 8.59 9.95
CA ARG A 713 -31.92 9.87 9.53
C ARG A 713 -31.89 10.90 10.67
N MET A 714 -32.89 10.90 11.55
CA MET A 714 -32.88 11.75 12.74
C MET A 714 -31.81 11.32 13.75
N GLU A 715 -31.56 10.02 13.89
CA GLU A 715 -30.45 9.51 14.72
C GLU A 715 -29.08 9.90 14.14
N LEU A 716 -28.91 9.91 12.81
CA LEU A 716 -27.70 10.39 12.16
C LEU A 716 -27.42 11.88 12.47
N LEU A 717 -28.45 12.74 12.40
CA LEU A 717 -28.33 14.15 12.80
C LEU A 717 -27.97 14.30 14.29
N THR A 718 -28.50 13.42 15.14
CA THR A 718 -28.16 13.39 16.56
C THR A 718 -26.70 13.00 16.76
N ALA A 719 -26.20 11.99 16.05
CA ALA A 719 -24.79 11.60 16.09
C ALA A 719 -23.87 12.73 15.65
N GLU A 720 -24.17 13.41 14.54
CA GLU A 720 -23.42 14.58 14.08
C GLU A 720 -23.37 15.69 15.14
N LYS A 721 -24.53 16.06 15.70
CA LYS A 721 -24.61 17.11 16.73
C LYS A 721 -23.74 16.81 17.95
N PHE A 722 -23.83 15.60 18.50
CA PHE A 722 -23.10 15.25 19.72
C PHE A 722 -21.61 14.99 19.47
N VAL A 723 -21.23 14.51 18.28
CA VAL A 723 -19.81 14.46 17.89
C VAL A 723 -19.21 15.86 17.85
N LEU A 724 -19.86 16.82 17.18
CA LEU A 724 -19.39 18.22 17.12
C LEU A 724 -19.35 18.87 18.51
N LEU A 725 -20.30 18.55 19.39
CA LEU A 725 -20.30 19.05 20.77
C LEU A 725 -19.07 18.57 21.57
N VAL A 726 -18.71 17.30 21.41
CA VAL A 726 -17.59 16.63 22.08
C VAL A 726 -16.25 17.09 21.52
N THR A 727 -16.13 17.24 20.20
CA THR A 727 -14.89 17.72 19.57
C THR A 727 -14.69 19.22 19.72
N GLY A 728 -15.79 19.97 19.89
CA GLY A 728 -15.77 21.43 19.88
C GLY A 728 -15.61 22.03 18.48
N HIS A 729 -15.75 21.23 17.42
CA HIS A 729 -15.69 21.69 16.03
C HIS A 729 -17.00 22.38 15.61
N GLU A 730 -16.91 23.37 14.73
CA GLU A 730 -18.09 23.97 14.09
C GLU A 730 -18.58 23.13 12.91
N LYS A 731 -17.69 22.37 12.29
CA LYS A 731 -17.99 21.54 11.11
C LYS A 731 -17.19 20.24 11.15
N LEU A 732 -17.78 19.19 10.57
CA LEU A 732 -17.13 17.88 10.50
C LEU A 732 -15.72 17.95 9.88
N SER A 733 -14.78 17.26 10.51
CA SER A 733 -13.37 17.16 10.12
C SER A 733 -12.63 18.51 10.06
N GLU A 734 -12.96 19.45 10.96
CA GLU A 734 -12.32 20.77 11.04
C GLU A 734 -10.80 20.69 11.27
N ASN A 735 -10.38 19.72 12.08
CA ASN A 735 -8.96 19.40 12.33
C ASN A 735 -8.21 18.84 11.10
N ASN A 736 -8.91 18.50 10.00
CA ASN A 736 -8.32 17.97 8.77
C ASN A 736 -8.94 18.58 7.51
N LYS A 737 -8.64 19.86 7.28
CA LYS A 737 -9.12 20.64 6.13
C LYS A 737 -8.82 19.99 4.77
N SER A 738 -7.68 19.32 4.62
CA SER A 738 -7.29 18.64 3.39
C SER A 738 -8.21 17.45 3.09
N LEU A 739 -8.48 16.60 4.09
CA LEU A 739 -9.42 15.48 3.95
C LEU A 739 -10.82 15.97 3.61
N ARG A 740 -11.30 17.00 4.31
CA ARG A 740 -12.59 17.61 4.05
C ARG A 740 -12.73 18.09 2.61
N LYS A 741 -11.76 18.86 2.11
CA LYS A 741 -11.75 19.34 0.70
C LYS A 741 -11.73 18.18 -0.29
N LEU A 742 -11.02 17.09 0.03
CA LEU A 742 -11.02 15.88 -0.79
C LEU A 742 -12.38 15.18 -0.83
N ILE A 743 -13.11 15.16 0.28
CA ILE A 743 -14.48 14.62 0.33
C ILE A 743 -15.41 15.51 -0.49
N GLU A 744 -15.38 16.83 -0.26
CA GLU A 744 -16.22 17.81 -0.95
C GLU A 744 -16.00 17.78 -2.48
N ASN A 745 -14.75 17.69 -2.94
CA ASN A 745 -14.40 17.63 -4.36
C ASN A 745 -14.94 16.37 -5.09
N ARG A 746 -15.30 15.30 -4.36
CA ARG A 746 -15.85 14.07 -4.96
C ARG A 746 -17.36 14.10 -5.11
N LEU A 747 -18.05 14.94 -4.32
CA LEU A 747 -19.52 14.99 -4.31
C LEU A 747 -20.14 15.25 -5.70
N PRO A 748 -19.61 16.17 -6.55
CA PRO A 748 -20.18 16.41 -7.88
C PRO A 748 -20.16 15.19 -8.80
N TYR A 749 -19.27 14.23 -8.55
CA TYR A 749 -19.16 12.99 -9.33
C TYR A 749 -19.94 11.83 -8.68
N LEU A 750 -19.96 11.78 -7.35
CA LEU A 750 -20.67 10.74 -6.60
C LEU A 750 -22.18 10.90 -6.70
N ASN A 751 -22.71 12.10 -6.54
CA ASN A 751 -24.15 12.31 -6.43
C ASN A 751 -24.91 11.90 -7.70
N PRO A 752 -24.46 12.24 -8.93
CA PRO A 752 -25.09 11.72 -10.15
C PRO A 752 -25.01 10.19 -10.26
N MET A 753 -23.91 9.58 -9.79
CA MET A 753 -23.75 8.12 -9.80
C MET A 753 -24.75 7.44 -8.86
N ASN A 754 -24.96 8.01 -7.67
CA ASN A 754 -25.97 7.55 -6.72
C ASN A 754 -27.39 7.68 -7.28
N MET A 755 -27.74 8.83 -7.87
CA MET A 755 -29.07 9.03 -8.50
C MET A 755 -29.31 8.02 -9.64
N LEU A 756 -28.29 7.77 -10.45
CA LEU A 756 -28.36 6.76 -11.51
C LEU A 756 -28.53 5.36 -10.92
N GLN A 757 -27.81 5.01 -9.85
CA GLN A 757 -27.95 3.73 -9.17
C GLN A 757 -29.36 3.51 -8.63
N VAL A 758 -29.99 4.53 -8.04
CA VAL A 758 -31.38 4.47 -7.54
C VAL A 758 -32.34 4.10 -8.67
N GLU A 759 -32.24 4.77 -9.82
CA GLU A 759 -33.09 4.49 -10.98
C GLU A 759 -32.82 3.09 -11.57
N ILE A 760 -31.55 2.67 -11.63
CA ILE A 760 -31.19 1.31 -12.09
C ILE A 760 -31.79 0.25 -11.16
N LEU A 761 -31.65 0.40 -9.84
CA LEU A 761 -32.19 -0.55 -8.86
C LEU A 761 -33.71 -0.64 -8.96
N LYS A 762 -34.40 0.50 -9.09
CA LYS A 762 -35.85 0.55 -9.27
C LYS A 762 -36.29 -0.26 -10.49
N ARG A 763 -35.61 -0.09 -11.64
CA ARG A 763 -35.93 -0.82 -12.87
C ARG A 763 -35.56 -2.30 -12.78
N LEU A 764 -34.38 -2.61 -12.24
CA LEU A 764 -33.88 -3.97 -12.13
C LEU A 764 -34.77 -4.82 -11.22
N ARG A 765 -35.31 -4.25 -10.13
CA ARG A 765 -36.27 -4.95 -9.27
C ARG A 765 -37.65 -5.18 -9.90
N GLY A 766 -37.94 -4.50 -11.02
CA GLY A 766 -39.12 -4.77 -11.86
C GLY A 766 -38.85 -5.69 -13.05
N ASP A 767 -37.58 -5.96 -13.37
CA ASP A 767 -37.10 -6.75 -14.51
C ASP A 767 -35.76 -7.40 -14.15
N GLU A 768 -35.81 -8.44 -13.31
CA GLU A 768 -34.62 -9.00 -12.64
C GLU A 768 -33.60 -9.60 -13.62
N ASP A 769 -34.05 -10.08 -14.79
CA ASP A 769 -33.23 -10.77 -15.78
C ASP A 769 -32.52 -9.82 -16.77
N ASN A 770 -32.63 -8.51 -16.57
CA ASN A 770 -32.05 -7.52 -17.46
C ASN A 770 -30.54 -7.36 -17.27
N ASN A 771 -29.75 -8.10 -18.07
CA ASN A 771 -28.29 -8.06 -18.00
C ASN A 771 -27.68 -6.66 -18.21
N LYS A 772 -28.29 -5.79 -19.04
CA LYS A 772 -27.79 -4.43 -19.24
C LYS A 772 -27.93 -3.57 -17.98
N LEU A 773 -29.03 -3.75 -17.24
CA LEU A 773 -29.22 -3.06 -15.95
C LEU A 773 -28.27 -3.62 -14.89
N ARG A 774 -27.97 -4.92 -14.90
CA ARG A 774 -26.95 -5.52 -14.02
C ARG A 774 -25.55 -4.97 -14.30
N ASP A 775 -25.16 -4.83 -15.57
CA ASP A 775 -23.89 -4.22 -15.96
C ASP A 775 -23.81 -2.75 -15.56
N ALA A 776 -24.89 -1.98 -15.78
CA ALA A 776 -24.95 -0.60 -15.34
C ALA A 776 -24.84 -0.49 -13.80
N LEU A 777 -25.50 -1.39 -13.07
CA LEU A 777 -25.41 -1.45 -11.61
C LEU A 777 -23.98 -1.73 -11.15
N LEU A 778 -23.27 -2.68 -11.78
CA LEU A 778 -21.85 -2.95 -11.53
C LEU A 778 -20.98 -1.69 -11.66
N ILE A 779 -21.17 -0.93 -12.72
CA ILE A 779 -20.43 0.32 -12.96
C ILE A 779 -20.70 1.34 -11.85
N THR A 780 -21.97 1.53 -11.47
CA THR A 780 -22.31 2.45 -10.37
C THR A 780 -21.72 2.00 -9.04
N ILE A 781 -21.77 0.69 -8.73
CA ILE A 781 -21.23 0.12 -7.50
C ILE A 781 -19.73 0.38 -7.38
N ASN A 782 -18.99 0.11 -8.46
CA ASN A 782 -17.55 0.33 -8.52
C ASN A 782 -17.20 1.83 -8.43
N GLY A 783 -17.95 2.68 -9.14
CA GLY A 783 -17.77 4.13 -9.11
C GLY A 783 -17.98 4.73 -7.73
N ILE A 784 -19.07 4.34 -7.05
CA ILE A 784 -19.38 4.81 -5.69
C ILE A 784 -18.35 4.29 -4.70
N ALA A 785 -17.96 3.01 -4.78
CA ALA A 785 -16.93 2.43 -3.93
C ALA A 785 -15.57 3.16 -4.07
N ALA A 786 -15.16 3.47 -5.31
CA ALA A 786 -13.92 4.20 -5.58
C ALA A 786 -13.96 5.64 -5.05
N GLY A 787 -15.10 6.31 -5.12
CA GLY A 787 -15.27 7.66 -4.58
C GLY A 787 -15.36 7.70 -3.05
N MET A 788 -16.07 6.76 -2.43
CA MET A 788 -16.26 6.66 -0.98
C MET A 788 -15.00 6.17 -0.26
N ARG A 789 -14.25 5.27 -0.88
CA ARG A 789 -13.08 4.58 -0.27
C ARG A 789 -13.48 3.92 1.06
N ASN A 790 -12.78 4.26 2.14
CA ASN A 790 -12.94 3.68 3.47
C ASN A 790 -14.11 4.31 4.28
N THR A 791 -15.00 3.51 4.88
CA THR A 791 -16.28 4.01 5.45
C THR A 791 -16.76 3.38 6.76
N GLY A 792 -15.94 2.61 7.46
CA GLY A 792 -16.36 1.84 8.66
C GLY A 792 -15.20 1.15 9.36
#